data_AF-A0A139CYH6-F1
#
_entry.id   AF-A0A139CYH6-F1
#
_cell.length_a   1.000
_cell.length_b   1.000
_cell.length_c   1.000
_cell.angle_alpha   90.00
_cell.angle_beta   90.00
_cell.angle_gamma   90.00
#
_symmetry.space_group_name_H-M   'P 1'
#
loop_
_entity.id
_entity.type
_entity.pdbx_description
1 polymer ?
#
loop_
_entity_poly.entity_id
_entity_poly.type
_entity_poly.pdbx_seq_one_letter_code
_entity_poly.pdbx_strand_id
1 'polypeptide(L)'
;MATFRDIYSKIDRNDKPKQEEQTTREKGNLSLSDSDIIRKCETASNGDKFRDLWNGSTSGHCGDHSKADMALCSLLAFWTRDHTQIDRLFRHSNLMRTKWDEKRGSQTYGDMTISEALNTVTEKYEPKKPTQEPEITKEHLQDEMKKRGIEQYPDHITERANHLLENGDPFKFIVDTWNRHHVGDRAIGEASACAVASTYMVNSKGLHIKPSGDSGKGKSDGAKKFLHLLPEHKKLCGSLSGKSMFYNPHLKPGTIIYTDDVQLNDDIVSTVKQSITNFQTETTHNTVKKQEFQEYSIPPRISWWMTSVDGFDDDQMGNRFLGVDVDGSPEQDEKVFQHQAKMERLGITEDIVDDSVLICRAIFDILGTEEYKIVFPYTSCIQWNNKDNRRNFGMFMDILKSVAFYNVKQREKFHDVYLAELEDFHRAKEIYKALAESNATNLTEIELKIMRWMSGKTEVDINKIADFIGKSQTTAKRYMHGRDGNGGLLAKVTGLSCEKVRAEVTQGRHTNKNVYSYSSNMGINSYDDVVNIHTENKQRQYEDFKREYMELVEGDSATIPPLFHESSIKWDSRNHQQETVYNKYNYTIPLNKEMYRGDCVNVNCDSLSHFGPNGGTVAADSESGWDSGGTVGDSGTVENSGIQSEDMADFVHNLTTYAKNHYPNLVINDLTGLAWGFAKAYPQYGRDYGIEGIKQLAERMNEQGWN
;
A
#
# COMPACT_ATOMS: atom_id res chain seq x y z
N MET A 1 -27.18 -53.49 23.94
CA MET A 1 -28.25 -52.75 24.66
C MET A 1 -27.95 -52.74 26.14
N ALA A 2 -28.28 -51.61 26.77
CA ALA A 2 -28.33 -51.28 28.21
C ALA A 2 -27.16 -50.42 28.72
N THR A 3 -27.55 -49.20 29.10
CA THR A 3 -26.79 -47.97 29.37
C THR A 3 -26.61 -47.68 30.86
N PHE A 4 -25.49 -47.01 31.19
CA PHE A 4 -25.36 -45.86 32.11
C PHE A 4 -26.51 -45.62 33.11
N ARG A 5 -26.42 -46.19 34.34
CA ARG A 5 -27.01 -45.54 35.54
C ARG A 5 -26.55 -46.01 36.93
N ASP A 6 -25.77 -47.07 37.09
CA ASP A 6 -25.69 -47.75 38.41
C ASP A 6 -24.40 -47.59 39.24
N ILE A 7 -23.52 -46.61 38.97
CA ILE A 7 -22.29 -46.47 39.78
C ILE A 7 -22.13 -45.04 40.33
N TYR A 8 -23.15 -44.56 41.05
CA TYR A 8 -22.96 -43.51 42.04
C TYR A 8 -23.79 -43.82 43.29
N SER A 9 -23.23 -44.62 44.20
CA SER A 9 -23.49 -44.45 45.63
C SER A 9 -22.41 -45.13 46.47
N LYS A 10 -21.97 -44.39 47.50
CA LYS A 10 -21.44 -44.83 48.80
C LYS A 10 -19.94 -44.63 49.10
N ILE A 11 -19.75 -43.65 50.02
CA ILE A 11 -18.92 -43.68 51.25
C ILE A 11 -17.45 -43.25 51.05
N ASP A 12 -16.77 -42.53 51.94
CA ASP A 12 -17.02 -41.53 53.00
C ASP A 12 -15.60 -41.24 53.57
N ARG A 13 -15.35 -40.00 54.03
CA ARG A 13 -14.36 -39.52 55.02
C ARG A 13 -12.86 -39.92 54.99
N ASN A 14 -12.05 -38.86 54.87
CA ASN A 14 -10.87 -38.46 55.67
C ASN A 14 -9.90 -39.55 56.21
N ASP A 15 -8.63 -39.49 55.78
CA ASP A 15 -7.56 -38.93 56.62
C ASP A 15 -6.27 -38.63 55.80
N LYS A 16 -5.64 -37.48 56.08
CA LYS A 16 -4.33 -37.07 55.55
C LYS A 16 -3.19 -37.61 56.42
N PRO A 17 -1.96 -37.74 55.89
CA PRO A 17 -0.97 -36.71 56.20
C PRO A 17 -0.17 -36.21 54.98
N LYS A 18 0.36 -35.00 55.17
CA LYS A 18 1.10 -34.13 54.23
C LYS A 18 2.43 -34.72 53.77
N GLN A 19 2.77 -34.51 52.50
CA GLN A 19 4.08 -34.01 52.05
C GLN A 19 3.89 -33.18 50.76
N GLU A 20 4.56 -32.04 50.74
CA GLU A 20 4.39 -30.92 49.82
C GLU A 20 5.25 -31.11 48.55
N GLU A 21 4.62 -31.01 47.38
CA GLU A 21 5.29 -30.58 46.14
C GLU A 21 4.26 -29.79 45.32
N GLN A 22 4.35 -28.46 45.40
CA GLN A 22 3.53 -27.52 44.65
C GLN A 22 4.18 -27.24 43.29
N THR A 23 3.52 -27.64 42.22
CA THR A 23 3.59 -26.95 40.92
C THR A 23 2.17 -26.62 40.46
N THR A 24 1.55 -25.70 41.18
CA THR A 24 0.31 -25.07 40.73
C THR A 24 0.68 -23.99 39.72
N ARG A 25 0.34 -24.21 38.44
CA ARG A 25 0.25 -23.15 37.44
C ARG A 25 -0.79 -22.13 37.91
N GLU A 26 -0.33 -20.96 38.39
CA GLU A 26 -1.21 -19.86 38.79
C GLU A 26 -1.62 -19.01 37.57
N LYS A 27 -2.91 -18.68 37.55
CA LYS A 27 -3.55 -17.71 36.66
C LYS A 27 -2.93 -16.32 36.85
N GLY A 28 -2.84 -15.58 35.76
CA GLY A 28 -2.13 -14.30 35.65
C GLY A 28 -2.48 -13.25 36.71
N ASN A 29 -1.43 -12.63 37.23
CA ASN A 29 -1.48 -11.33 37.88
C ASN A 29 -0.67 -10.34 37.03
N LEU A 30 -1.30 -9.25 36.61
CA LEU A 30 -0.74 -8.13 35.85
C LEU A 30 0.27 -7.33 36.71
N SER A 31 1.44 -7.90 36.99
CA SER A 31 2.56 -7.17 37.60
C SER A 31 3.62 -6.89 36.52
N LEU A 32 4.05 -5.64 36.37
CA LEU A 32 5.09 -5.25 35.42
C LEU A 32 6.42 -5.90 35.80
N SER A 33 7.19 -6.35 34.81
CA SER A 33 8.55 -6.83 35.05
C SER A 33 9.49 -5.69 35.47
N ASP A 34 10.60 -6.01 36.15
CA ASP A 34 11.61 -5.03 36.56
C ASP A 34 12.15 -4.23 35.34
N SER A 35 12.37 -4.91 34.20
CA SER A 35 12.79 -4.27 32.93
C SER A 35 11.72 -3.35 32.33
N ASP A 36 10.44 -3.71 32.45
CA ASP A 36 9.35 -2.86 31.99
C ASP A 36 9.20 -1.59 32.83
N ILE A 37 9.41 -1.69 34.14
CA ILE A 37 9.38 -0.55 35.05
C ILE A 37 10.51 0.42 34.71
N ILE A 38 11.74 -0.07 34.49
CA ILE A 38 12.88 0.76 34.11
C ILE A 38 12.59 1.52 32.81
N ARG A 39 12.18 0.81 31.75
CA ARG A 39 11.82 1.41 30.45
C ARG A 39 10.70 2.45 30.58
N LYS A 40 9.69 2.17 31.41
CA LYS A 40 8.58 3.11 31.65
C LYS A 40 9.02 4.33 32.45
N CYS A 41 9.92 4.18 33.41
CA CYS A 41 10.50 5.30 34.14
C CYS A 41 11.36 6.19 33.23
N GLU A 42 12.15 5.62 32.33
CA GLU A 42 13.02 6.35 31.39
C GLU A 42 12.25 7.18 30.35
N THR A 43 11.08 6.70 29.94
CA THR A 43 10.21 7.30 28.91
C THR A 43 9.11 8.20 29.48
N ALA A 44 8.96 8.26 30.81
CA ALA A 44 8.01 9.14 31.47
C ALA A 44 8.38 10.63 31.31
N SER A 45 7.43 11.53 31.59
CA SER A 45 7.66 12.98 31.52
C SER A 45 8.74 13.49 32.48
N ASN A 46 9.06 12.72 33.52
CA ASN A 46 10.15 12.94 34.46
C ASN A 46 11.34 11.97 34.24
N GLY A 47 11.44 11.37 33.05
CA GLY A 47 12.44 10.34 32.74
C GLY A 47 13.89 10.83 32.76
N ASP A 48 14.14 12.11 32.46
CA ASP A 48 15.48 12.71 32.64
C ASP A 48 15.92 12.64 34.11
N LYS A 49 15.02 12.98 35.03
CA LYS A 49 15.29 12.92 36.48
C LYS A 49 15.50 11.47 36.95
N PHE A 50 14.75 10.52 36.39
CA PHE A 50 14.97 9.11 36.66
C PHE A 50 16.34 8.65 36.16
N ARG A 51 16.72 8.98 34.93
CA ARG A 51 18.03 8.61 34.34
C ARG A 51 19.20 9.18 35.13
N ASP A 52 19.10 10.44 35.58
CA ASP A 52 20.12 11.06 36.42
C ASP A 52 20.30 10.30 37.74
N LEU A 53 19.19 10.03 38.45
CA LEU A 53 19.22 9.29 39.71
C LEU A 53 19.66 7.83 39.51
N TRP A 54 19.18 7.15 38.47
CA TRP A 54 19.53 5.77 38.15
C TRP A 54 21.02 5.59 37.88
N ASN A 55 21.65 6.59 37.23
CA ASN A 55 23.09 6.63 36.97
C ASN A 55 23.93 7.16 38.15
N GLY A 56 23.32 7.46 39.29
CA GLY A 56 24.04 7.84 40.52
C GLY A 56 24.23 9.35 40.70
N SER A 57 23.62 10.19 39.85
CA SER A 57 23.74 11.64 39.96
C SER A 57 22.88 12.20 41.08
N THR A 58 23.51 12.86 42.06
CA THR A 58 22.83 13.57 43.16
C THR A 58 22.78 15.09 42.96
N SER A 59 23.16 15.59 41.78
CA SER A 59 23.29 17.03 41.48
C SER A 59 21.96 17.78 41.68
N GLY A 60 20.85 17.18 41.25
CA GLY A 60 19.48 17.71 41.43
C GLY A 60 19.02 17.76 42.90
N HIS A 61 19.79 17.20 43.82
CA HIS A 61 19.54 17.20 45.26
C HIS A 61 20.68 17.85 46.06
N CYS A 62 21.47 18.73 45.42
CA CYS A 62 22.59 19.44 46.04
C CYS A 62 23.64 18.51 46.70
N GLY A 63 23.82 17.30 46.17
CA GLY A 63 24.75 16.31 46.76
C GLY A 63 24.18 15.52 47.95
N ASP A 64 22.91 15.73 48.31
CA ASP A 64 22.28 14.98 49.40
C ASP A 64 21.84 13.59 48.93
N HIS A 65 22.68 12.60 49.24
CA HIS A 65 22.41 11.19 48.95
C HIS A 65 21.11 10.69 49.59
N SER A 66 20.72 11.14 50.79
CA SER A 66 19.50 10.63 51.43
C SER A 66 18.24 11.14 50.72
N LYS A 67 18.29 12.36 50.18
CA LYS A 67 17.21 12.91 49.34
C LYS A 67 17.17 12.27 47.96
N ALA A 68 18.31 11.95 47.38
CA ALA A 68 18.39 11.21 46.11
C ALA A 68 17.83 9.78 46.26
N ASP A 69 18.20 9.09 47.35
CA ASP A 69 17.69 7.75 47.70
C ASP A 69 16.14 7.78 47.78
N MET A 70 15.58 8.75 48.51
CA MET A 70 14.12 8.94 48.65
C MET A 70 13.44 9.29 47.33
N ALA A 71 14.06 10.15 46.52
CA ALA A 71 13.52 10.57 45.23
C ALA A 71 13.43 9.40 44.24
N LEU A 72 14.46 8.55 44.18
CA LEU A 72 14.44 7.36 43.33
C LEU A 72 13.38 6.35 43.82
N CYS A 73 13.30 6.11 45.13
CA CYS A 73 12.25 5.24 45.69
C CYS A 73 10.84 5.75 45.42
N SER A 74 10.63 7.08 45.45
CA SER A 74 9.33 7.69 45.15
C SER A 74 8.95 7.54 43.67
N LEU A 75 9.92 7.66 42.76
CA LEU A 75 9.70 7.42 41.33
C LEU A 75 9.30 5.95 41.08
N LEU A 76 10.01 5.00 41.69
CA LEU A 76 9.72 3.57 41.57
C LEU A 76 8.39 3.18 42.25
N ALA A 77 8.07 3.80 43.39
CA ALA A 77 6.84 3.56 44.15
C ALA A 77 5.57 3.88 43.33
N PHE A 78 5.62 4.83 42.41
CA PHE A 78 4.51 5.08 41.48
C PHE A 78 4.19 3.85 40.62
N TRP A 79 5.20 3.09 40.16
CA TRP A 79 5.04 2.03 39.16
C TRP A 79 4.71 0.66 39.71
N THR A 80 5.36 0.26 40.80
CA THR A 80 5.29 -1.14 41.28
C THR A 80 4.52 -1.31 42.58
N ARG A 81 4.49 -0.31 43.48
CA ARG A 81 3.91 -0.40 44.83
C ARG A 81 4.34 -1.63 45.67
N ASP A 82 5.22 -2.49 45.16
CA ASP A 82 5.75 -3.67 45.81
C ASP A 82 7.10 -3.33 46.41
N HIS A 83 7.15 -3.41 47.74
CA HIS A 83 8.34 -3.14 48.54
C HIS A 83 9.54 -3.97 48.07
N THR A 84 9.33 -5.24 47.72
CA THR A 84 10.42 -6.14 47.32
C THR A 84 10.95 -5.82 45.93
N GLN A 85 10.07 -5.39 45.01
CA GLN A 85 10.45 -4.99 43.66
C GLN A 85 11.18 -3.65 43.66
N ILE A 86 10.78 -2.71 44.52
CA ILE A 86 11.50 -1.44 44.69
C ILE A 86 12.91 -1.68 45.25
N ASP A 87 13.08 -2.57 46.25
CA ASP A 87 14.41 -2.91 46.78
C ASP A 87 15.31 -3.52 45.70
N ARG A 88 14.79 -4.48 44.92
CA ARG A 88 15.54 -5.05 43.79
C ARG A 88 15.95 -3.97 42.79
N LEU A 89 15.03 -3.12 42.35
CA LEU A 89 15.32 -2.05 41.39
C LEU A 89 16.32 -1.03 41.93
N PHE A 90 16.20 -0.62 43.20
CA PHE A 90 17.15 0.30 43.81
C PHE A 90 18.57 -0.28 43.83
N ARG A 91 18.72 -1.57 44.12
CA ARG A 91 20.03 -2.26 44.10
C ARG A 91 20.67 -2.34 42.71
N HIS A 92 19.87 -2.24 41.64
CA HIS A 92 20.37 -2.17 40.26
C HIS A 92 20.76 -0.75 39.82
N SER A 93 20.45 0.28 40.64
CA SER A 93 20.86 1.65 40.37
C SER A 93 22.28 1.94 40.87
N ASN A 94 22.94 2.93 40.27
CA ASN A 94 24.25 3.42 40.72
C ASN A 94 24.18 4.28 42.00
N LEU A 95 23.00 4.45 42.62
CA LEU A 95 22.86 5.04 43.96
C LEU A 95 23.07 4.03 45.10
N MET A 96 23.13 2.74 44.77
CA MET A 96 23.30 1.68 45.77
C MET A 96 24.61 1.85 46.56
N ARG A 97 24.51 1.77 47.89
CA ARG A 97 25.60 2.04 48.84
C ARG A 97 25.47 1.19 50.10
N THR A 98 26.57 0.98 50.81
CA THR A 98 26.61 0.13 52.04
C THR A 98 25.62 0.56 53.12
N LYS A 99 25.30 1.86 53.20
CA LYS A 99 24.28 2.40 54.12
C LYS A 99 22.88 1.86 53.84
N TRP A 100 22.57 1.37 52.64
CA TRP A 100 21.27 0.78 52.32
C TRP A 100 20.89 -0.36 53.27
N ASP A 101 21.86 -1.23 53.58
CA ASP A 101 21.68 -2.41 54.43
C ASP A 101 22.00 -2.14 55.92
N GLU A 102 22.28 -0.89 56.31
CA GLU A 102 22.52 -0.53 57.72
C GLU A 102 21.25 -0.70 58.54
N LYS A 103 21.34 -1.43 59.66
CA LYS A 103 20.23 -1.57 60.61
C LYS A 103 19.94 -0.27 61.34
N ARG A 104 18.66 0.12 61.33
CA ARG A 104 18.07 1.25 62.06
C ARG A 104 16.91 0.71 62.91
N GLY A 105 17.25 0.19 64.09
CA GLY A 105 16.29 -0.51 64.95
C GLY A 105 15.92 -1.88 64.39
N SER A 106 14.63 -2.14 64.15
CA SER A 106 14.11 -3.40 63.60
C SER A 106 14.14 -3.50 62.07
N GLN A 107 14.48 -2.42 61.35
CA GLN A 107 14.48 -2.35 59.88
C GLN A 107 15.83 -1.85 59.36
N THR A 108 16.12 -2.04 58.06
CA THR A 108 17.27 -1.38 57.42
C THR A 108 16.94 0.05 56.99
N TYR A 109 17.96 0.86 56.72
CA TYR A 109 17.76 2.19 56.13
C TYR A 109 17.00 2.12 54.80
N GLY A 110 17.30 1.11 53.96
CA GLY A 110 16.57 0.83 52.73
C GLY A 110 15.09 0.54 52.99
N ASP A 111 14.79 -0.36 53.91
CA ASP A 111 13.41 -0.71 54.28
C ASP A 111 12.61 0.51 54.77
N MET A 112 13.23 1.34 55.61
CA MET A 112 12.61 2.59 56.09
C MET A 112 12.34 3.56 54.94
N THR A 113 13.28 3.68 53.99
CA THR A 113 13.17 4.59 52.84
C THR A 113 12.10 4.15 51.86
N ILE A 114 12.01 2.84 51.57
CA ILE A 114 10.96 2.27 50.71
C ILE A 114 9.60 2.42 51.38
N SER A 115 9.50 2.11 52.69
CA SER A 115 8.25 2.25 53.45
C SER A 115 7.73 3.68 53.43
N GLU A 116 8.61 4.65 53.63
CA GLU A 116 8.26 6.07 53.58
C GLU A 116 7.84 6.53 52.17
N ALA A 117 8.54 6.08 51.12
CA ALA A 117 8.16 6.36 49.73
C ALA A 117 6.79 5.78 49.38
N LEU A 118 6.50 4.55 49.83
CA LEU A 118 5.19 3.91 49.63
C LEU A 118 4.08 4.65 50.40
N ASN A 119 4.36 5.19 51.59
CA ASN A 119 3.38 5.96 52.36
C ASN A 119 3.13 7.36 51.77
N THR A 120 4.16 7.98 51.19
CA THR A 120 4.10 9.36 50.68
C THR A 120 3.50 9.43 49.27
N VAL A 121 3.80 8.46 48.41
CA VAL A 121 3.32 8.45 47.03
C VAL A 121 1.88 7.95 47.00
N THR A 122 0.93 8.87 46.81
CA THR A 122 -0.52 8.58 46.75
C THR A 122 -1.00 8.20 45.35
N GLU A 123 -0.29 8.64 44.31
CA GLU A 123 -0.57 8.32 42.92
C GLU A 123 0.04 6.97 42.54
N LYS A 124 -0.68 6.15 41.76
CA LYS A 124 -0.21 4.84 41.31
C LYS A 124 -0.33 4.73 39.79
N TYR A 125 0.56 3.97 39.19
CA TYR A 125 0.44 3.59 37.79
C TYR A 125 -0.78 2.68 37.61
N GLU A 126 -1.77 3.20 36.90
CA GLU A 126 -2.83 2.38 36.32
C GLU A 126 -2.46 2.18 34.85
N PRO A 127 -2.23 0.93 34.39
CA PRO A 127 -1.97 0.70 32.98
C PRO A 127 -3.18 1.20 32.21
N LYS A 128 -3.00 2.26 31.40
CA LYS A 128 -3.89 2.52 30.29
C LYS A 128 -3.95 1.20 29.54
N LYS A 129 -5.13 0.57 29.49
CA LYS A 129 -5.33 -0.61 28.66
C LYS A 129 -4.70 -0.26 27.32
N PRO A 130 -3.81 -1.11 26.77
CA PRO A 130 -3.37 -0.89 25.40
C PRO A 130 -4.64 -0.66 24.59
N THR A 131 -4.61 0.36 23.72
CA THR A 131 -5.58 0.43 22.63
C THR A 131 -5.35 -0.85 21.84
N GLN A 132 -5.99 -1.92 22.28
CA GLN A 132 -6.47 -2.94 21.39
C GLN A 132 -7.24 -2.13 20.35
N GLU A 133 -6.84 -2.24 19.08
CA GLU A 133 -7.84 -2.18 18.01
C GLU A 133 -9.09 -2.85 18.60
N PRO A 134 -10.21 -2.13 18.72
CA PRO A 134 -11.29 -2.56 19.59
C PRO A 134 -11.56 -4.02 19.25
N GLU A 135 -11.43 -4.91 20.24
CA GLU A 135 -11.95 -6.25 20.12
C GLU A 135 -13.43 -6.01 19.84
N ILE A 136 -13.78 -6.07 18.56
CA ILE A 136 -14.95 -5.37 18.08
C ILE A 136 -16.14 -6.22 18.47
N THR A 137 -16.61 -5.93 19.69
CA THR A 137 -17.82 -6.46 20.28
C THR A 137 -18.91 -6.34 19.23
N LYS A 138 -19.77 -7.35 19.11
CA LYS A 138 -20.89 -7.32 18.16
C LYS A 138 -21.71 -6.03 18.27
N GLU A 139 -21.76 -5.44 19.45
CA GLU A 139 -22.39 -4.15 19.75
C GLU A 139 -21.65 -2.94 19.16
N HIS A 140 -20.30 -2.91 19.19
CA HIS A 140 -19.51 -1.85 18.53
C HIS A 140 -19.48 -2.05 17.00
N LEU A 141 -19.46 -3.30 16.56
CA LEU A 141 -19.89 -3.82 15.25
C LEU A 141 -21.13 -3.10 14.72
N GLN A 142 -22.22 -3.36 15.43
CA GLN A 142 -23.54 -2.84 15.12
C GLN A 142 -23.59 -1.31 15.20
N ASP A 143 -22.95 -0.66 16.18
CA ASP A 143 -23.00 0.80 16.30
C ASP A 143 -22.21 1.52 15.18
N GLU A 144 -21.08 0.95 14.72
CA GLU A 144 -20.34 1.41 13.54
C GLU A 144 -21.10 1.15 12.23
N MET A 145 -21.66 -0.06 12.07
CA MET A 145 -22.50 -0.44 10.93
C MET A 145 -23.74 0.47 10.81
N LYS A 146 -24.34 0.83 11.95
CA LYS A 146 -25.50 1.73 12.05
C LYS A 146 -25.15 3.18 11.74
N LYS A 147 -23.98 3.67 12.17
CA LYS A 147 -23.49 5.02 11.83
C LYS A 147 -23.20 5.21 10.34
N ARG A 148 -22.82 4.14 9.63
CA ARG A 148 -22.45 4.20 8.20
C ARG A 148 -23.52 3.65 7.24
N GLY A 149 -24.66 3.19 7.77
CA GLY A 149 -25.80 2.72 6.97
C GLY A 149 -25.66 1.30 6.44
N ILE A 150 -24.70 0.49 6.92
CA ILE A 150 -24.51 -0.89 6.47
C ILE A 150 -25.72 -1.78 6.83
N GLU A 151 -26.41 -1.47 7.94
CA GLU A 151 -27.68 -2.13 8.32
C GLU A 151 -28.81 -1.94 7.29
N GLN A 152 -28.65 -1.06 6.30
CA GLN A 152 -29.65 -0.85 5.25
C GLN A 152 -29.68 -1.98 4.20
N TYR A 153 -28.63 -2.81 4.15
CA TYR A 153 -28.55 -3.90 3.17
C TYR A 153 -29.13 -5.20 3.75
N PRO A 154 -29.88 -5.97 2.94
CA PRO A 154 -30.29 -7.32 3.32
C PRO A 154 -29.10 -8.21 3.68
N ASP A 155 -29.28 -9.16 4.60
CA ASP A 155 -28.22 -10.05 5.08
C ASP A 155 -27.49 -10.77 3.94
N HIS A 156 -28.24 -11.29 2.95
CA HIS A 156 -27.64 -12.01 1.81
C HIS A 156 -26.75 -11.12 0.94
N ILE A 157 -27.00 -9.81 0.88
CA ILE A 157 -26.17 -8.84 0.17
C ILE A 157 -24.87 -8.62 0.93
N THR A 158 -24.96 -8.40 2.25
CA THR A 158 -23.80 -8.18 3.12
C THR A 158 -22.91 -9.42 3.21
N GLU A 159 -23.51 -10.62 3.31
CA GLU A 159 -22.80 -11.90 3.25
C GLU A 159 -22.08 -12.08 1.91
N ARG A 160 -22.77 -11.79 0.79
CA ARG A 160 -22.17 -11.89 -0.55
C ARG A 160 -21.03 -10.89 -0.74
N ALA A 161 -21.17 -9.66 -0.25
CA ALA A 161 -20.13 -8.64 -0.29
C ALA A 161 -18.88 -9.07 0.50
N ASN A 162 -19.05 -9.58 1.74
CA ASN A 162 -17.93 -10.09 2.53
C ASN A 162 -17.27 -11.31 1.89
N HIS A 163 -18.05 -12.25 1.35
CA HIS A 163 -17.49 -13.39 0.62
C HIS A 163 -16.63 -12.95 -0.57
N LEU A 164 -17.07 -11.93 -1.33
CA LEU A 164 -16.27 -11.38 -2.43
C LEU A 164 -14.97 -10.75 -1.92
N LEU A 165 -15.05 -9.97 -0.84
CA LEU A 165 -13.87 -9.30 -0.26
C LEU A 165 -12.85 -10.32 0.28
N GLU A 166 -13.31 -11.40 0.92
CA GLU A 166 -12.45 -12.38 1.58
C GLU A 166 -11.92 -13.46 0.64
N ASN A 167 -12.69 -13.87 -0.37
CA ASN A 167 -12.37 -15.05 -1.20
C ASN A 167 -12.61 -14.87 -2.70
N GLY A 168 -13.04 -13.68 -3.15
CA GLY A 168 -13.43 -13.41 -4.53
C GLY A 168 -12.59 -12.32 -5.20
N ASP A 169 -13.13 -11.74 -6.26
CA ASP A 169 -12.53 -10.60 -6.97
C ASP A 169 -13.51 -9.42 -6.98
N PRO A 170 -13.47 -8.55 -5.95
CA PRO A 170 -14.38 -7.41 -5.82
C PRO A 170 -14.22 -6.41 -6.95
N PHE A 171 -12.98 -6.15 -7.37
CA PHE A 171 -12.69 -5.23 -8.48
C PHE A 171 -13.38 -5.69 -9.76
N LYS A 172 -13.18 -6.97 -10.13
CA LYS A 172 -13.81 -7.55 -11.31
C LYS A 172 -15.33 -7.54 -11.19
N PHE A 173 -15.89 -7.89 -10.02
CA PHE A 173 -17.33 -7.89 -9.80
C PHE A 173 -17.95 -6.50 -10.02
N ILE A 174 -17.32 -5.45 -9.50
CA ILE A 174 -17.77 -4.07 -9.66
C ILE A 174 -17.72 -3.64 -11.13
N VAL A 175 -16.60 -3.87 -11.81
CA VAL A 175 -16.43 -3.48 -13.23
C VAL A 175 -17.36 -4.29 -14.14
N ASP A 176 -17.53 -5.59 -13.90
CA ASP A 176 -18.45 -6.42 -14.67
C ASP A 176 -19.92 -6.02 -14.41
N THR A 177 -20.25 -5.66 -13.17
CA THR A 177 -21.57 -5.10 -12.84
C THR A 177 -21.81 -3.80 -13.59
N TRP A 178 -20.84 -2.89 -13.59
CA TRP A 178 -20.89 -1.66 -14.37
C TRP A 178 -21.11 -1.94 -15.86
N ASN A 179 -20.37 -2.89 -16.43
CA ASN A 179 -20.49 -3.25 -17.84
C ASN A 179 -21.84 -3.87 -18.24
N ARG A 180 -22.66 -4.33 -17.29
CA ARG A 180 -24.06 -4.72 -17.57
C ARG A 180 -24.95 -3.51 -17.84
N HIS A 181 -24.63 -2.36 -17.22
CA HIS A 181 -25.35 -1.11 -17.38
C HIS A 181 -24.76 -0.22 -18.48
N HIS A 182 -23.47 -0.35 -18.78
CA HIS A 182 -22.77 0.37 -19.84
C HIS A 182 -22.02 -0.60 -20.76
N VAL A 183 -22.41 -0.64 -22.03
CA VAL A 183 -21.87 -1.58 -23.01
C VAL A 183 -20.50 -1.10 -23.47
N GLY A 184 -19.46 -1.93 -23.34
CA GLY A 184 -18.10 -1.62 -23.81
C GLY A 184 -17.33 -0.70 -22.86
N ASP A 185 -16.36 0.04 -23.40
CA ASP A 185 -15.58 1.07 -22.69
C ASP A 185 -14.98 0.63 -21.34
N ARG A 186 -14.53 -0.62 -21.24
CA ARG A 186 -14.09 -1.23 -19.98
C ARG A 186 -13.04 -0.40 -19.23
N ALA A 187 -12.13 0.26 -19.96
CA ALA A 187 -11.13 1.14 -19.39
C ALA A 187 -11.73 2.30 -18.56
N ILE A 188 -12.91 2.80 -18.92
CA ILE A 188 -13.62 3.84 -18.15
C ILE A 188 -14.06 3.29 -16.80
N GLY A 189 -14.65 2.08 -16.79
CA GLY A 189 -15.05 1.41 -15.56
C GLY A 189 -13.86 1.09 -14.64
N GLU A 190 -12.75 0.63 -15.21
CA GLU A 190 -11.54 0.32 -14.45
C GLU A 190 -10.88 1.59 -13.87
N ALA A 191 -10.79 2.66 -14.65
CA ALA A 191 -10.31 3.96 -14.18
C ALA A 191 -11.22 4.55 -13.10
N SER A 192 -12.53 4.42 -13.27
CA SER A 192 -13.54 4.85 -12.31
C SER A 192 -13.40 4.12 -10.98
N ALA A 193 -13.24 2.78 -11.03
CA ALA A 193 -12.97 1.97 -9.84
C ALA A 193 -11.67 2.40 -9.14
N CYS A 194 -10.61 2.68 -9.90
CA CYS A 194 -9.35 3.15 -9.33
C CYS A 194 -9.48 4.54 -8.69
N ALA A 195 -10.24 5.45 -9.31
CA ALA A 195 -10.54 6.77 -8.80
C ALA A 195 -11.31 6.73 -7.48
N VAL A 196 -12.31 5.87 -7.39
CA VAL A 196 -13.07 5.66 -6.14
C VAL A 196 -12.14 5.13 -5.03
N ALA A 197 -11.36 4.08 -5.33
CA ALA A 197 -10.44 3.47 -4.36
C ALA A 197 -9.43 4.48 -3.79
N SER A 198 -8.92 5.39 -4.62
CA SER A 198 -7.96 6.42 -4.20
C SER A 198 -8.47 7.31 -3.06
N THR A 199 -9.80 7.46 -2.93
CA THR A 199 -10.43 8.28 -1.89
C THR A 199 -10.41 7.66 -0.49
N TYR A 200 -10.13 6.35 -0.38
CA TYR A 200 -10.05 5.63 0.90
C TYR A 200 -8.63 5.49 1.44
N MET A 201 -7.63 5.91 0.67
CA MET A 201 -6.22 5.69 1.00
C MET A 201 -5.53 6.98 1.47
N VAL A 202 -4.86 6.91 2.62
CA VAL A 202 -4.13 8.05 3.20
C VAL A 202 -2.79 8.31 2.53
N ASN A 203 -2.24 7.31 1.84
CA ASN A 203 -1.00 7.41 1.10
C ASN A 203 -1.20 7.48 -0.42
N SER A 204 -2.38 7.86 -0.90
CA SER A 204 -2.65 8.15 -2.32
C SER A 204 -2.46 9.63 -2.67
N LYS A 205 -2.15 9.96 -3.92
CA LYS A 205 -2.18 11.36 -4.40
C LYS A 205 -3.49 11.73 -5.07
N GLY A 206 -4.43 10.78 -5.14
CA GLY A 206 -5.73 10.96 -5.74
C GLY A 206 -5.73 10.66 -7.23
N LEU A 207 -6.78 9.97 -7.66
CA LEU A 207 -7.06 9.68 -9.05
C LEU A 207 -8.36 10.39 -9.44
N HIS A 208 -8.33 11.04 -10.59
CA HIS A 208 -9.42 11.84 -11.16
C HIS A 208 -9.64 11.37 -12.59
N ILE A 209 -10.88 11.32 -13.08
CA ILE A 209 -11.17 10.79 -14.42
C ILE A 209 -11.73 11.86 -15.34
N LYS A 210 -11.36 11.79 -16.61
CA LYS A 210 -11.90 12.61 -17.68
C LYS A 210 -12.25 11.72 -18.88
N PRO A 211 -13.44 11.09 -18.88
CA PRO A 211 -13.93 10.41 -20.07
C PRO A 211 -14.09 11.43 -21.22
N SER A 212 -13.45 11.15 -22.35
CA SER A 212 -13.35 12.04 -23.51
C SER A 212 -13.88 11.35 -24.77
N GLY A 213 -14.32 12.13 -25.76
CA GLY A 213 -14.77 11.64 -27.06
C GLY A 213 -16.00 12.36 -27.60
N ASP A 214 -16.40 11.96 -28.81
CA ASP A 214 -17.45 12.62 -29.58
C ASP A 214 -18.80 12.69 -28.85
N SER A 215 -19.60 13.68 -29.22
CA SER A 215 -20.95 13.81 -28.67
C SER A 215 -21.80 12.58 -29.01
N GLY A 216 -22.56 12.09 -28.03
CA GLY A 216 -23.42 10.91 -28.17
C GLY A 216 -22.73 9.55 -28.03
N LYS A 217 -21.41 9.48 -27.84
CA LYS A 217 -20.64 8.23 -27.74
C LYS A 217 -20.54 7.64 -26.33
N GLY A 218 -21.43 8.01 -25.41
CA GLY A 218 -21.54 7.33 -24.11
C GLY A 218 -20.62 7.83 -22.97
N LYS A 219 -19.84 8.90 -23.15
CA LYS A 219 -18.93 9.44 -22.09
C LYS A 219 -19.64 9.73 -20.75
N SER A 220 -20.73 10.49 -20.81
CA SER A 220 -21.51 10.88 -19.63
C SER A 220 -22.31 9.70 -19.09
N ASP A 221 -22.73 8.80 -19.98
CA ASP A 221 -23.42 7.56 -19.62
C ASP A 221 -22.50 6.67 -18.78
N GLY A 222 -21.30 6.36 -19.26
CA GLY A 222 -20.33 5.52 -18.55
C GLY A 222 -20.02 6.01 -17.14
N ALA A 223 -19.74 7.31 -16.98
CA ALA A 223 -19.52 7.92 -15.66
C ALA A 223 -20.77 7.81 -14.75
N LYS A 224 -21.96 8.16 -15.26
CA LYS A 224 -23.21 8.10 -14.49
C LYS A 224 -23.58 6.67 -14.08
N LYS A 225 -23.41 5.69 -14.96
CA LYS A 225 -23.63 4.26 -14.65
C LYS A 225 -22.67 3.74 -13.59
N PHE A 226 -21.43 4.25 -13.53
CA PHE A 226 -20.52 3.87 -12.45
C PHE A 226 -20.94 4.50 -11.13
N LEU A 227 -21.33 5.78 -11.13
CA LEU A 227 -21.86 6.47 -9.96
C LEU A 227 -23.14 5.80 -9.41
N HIS A 228 -23.92 5.13 -10.25
CA HIS A 228 -25.08 4.32 -9.82
C HIS A 228 -24.69 3.17 -8.88
N LEU A 229 -23.48 2.62 -9.03
CA LEU A 229 -22.95 1.54 -8.19
C LEU A 229 -22.46 2.03 -6.82
N LEU A 230 -22.33 3.33 -6.63
CA LEU A 230 -21.83 3.92 -5.39
C LEU A 230 -22.96 4.23 -4.41
N PRO A 231 -22.69 4.14 -3.09
CA PRO A 231 -23.57 4.67 -2.05
C PRO A 231 -23.86 6.16 -2.28
N GLU A 232 -25.08 6.62 -1.96
CA GLU A 232 -25.48 8.02 -2.20
C GLU A 232 -24.59 9.04 -1.50
N HIS A 233 -24.08 8.71 -0.31
CA HIS A 233 -23.20 9.60 0.43
C HIS A 233 -21.80 9.77 -0.20
N LYS A 234 -21.44 8.94 -1.19
CA LYS A 234 -20.13 8.97 -1.86
C LYS A 234 -20.08 9.88 -3.08
N LYS A 235 -21.22 10.37 -3.57
CA LYS A 235 -21.29 11.11 -4.82
C LYS A 235 -22.01 12.44 -4.67
N LEU A 236 -21.56 13.41 -5.45
CA LEU A 236 -22.25 14.67 -5.69
C LEU A 236 -22.31 14.91 -7.20
N CYS A 237 -23.50 14.90 -7.77
CA CYS A 237 -23.73 15.12 -9.18
C CYS A 237 -24.43 16.47 -9.38
N GLY A 238 -23.93 17.29 -10.30
CA GLY A 238 -24.58 18.55 -10.63
C GLY A 238 -23.69 19.49 -11.42
N SER A 239 -24.23 20.67 -11.72
CA SER A 239 -23.43 21.76 -12.29
C SER A 239 -22.56 22.41 -11.21
N LEU A 240 -21.34 22.76 -11.58
CA LEU A 240 -20.38 23.39 -10.68
C LEU A 240 -20.28 24.90 -10.94
N SER A 241 -20.40 25.72 -9.89
CA SER A 241 -19.95 27.11 -9.95
C SER A 241 -18.57 27.25 -9.30
N GLY A 242 -17.76 28.22 -9.75
CA GLY A 242 -16.33 28.33 -9.43
C GLY A 242 -15.94 28.15 -7.98
N LYS A 243 -16.78 28.59 -7.02
CA LYS A 243 -16.53 28.44 -5.59
C LYS A 243 -17.62 27.70 -4.82
N SER A 244 -18.65 27.19 -5.49
CA SER A 244 -19.80 26.52 -4.84
C SER A 244 -19.38 25.44 -3.84
N MET A 245 -18.33 24.67 -4.16
CA MET A 245 -17.87 23.57 -3.32
C MET A 245 -17.41 23.98 -1.93
N PHE A 246 -16.83 25.17 -1.77
CA PHE A 246 -16.44 25.70 -0.47
C PHE A 246 -17.65 25.97 0.44
N TYR A 247 -18.83 26.20 -0.14
CA TYR A 247 -20.04 26.55 0.61
C TYR A 247 -20.96 25.36 0.90
N ASN A 248 -20.62 24.14 0.48
CA ASN A 248 -21.47 22.97 0.68
C ASN A 248 -21.20 22.32 2.05
N PRO A 249 -22.10 22.46 3.04
CA PRO A 249 -21.87 21.92 4.39
C PRO A 249 -22.01 20.38 4.46
N HIS A 250 -22.50 19.75 3.39
CA HIS A 250 -22.71 18.30 3.33
C HIS A 250 -21.58 17.55 2.62
N LEU A 251 -20.55 18.26 2.16
CA LEU A 251 -19.42 17.66 1.48
C LEU A 251 -18.55 16.91 2.50
N LYS A 252 -18.40 15.59 2.32
CA LYS A 252 -17.62 14.72 3.21
C LYS A 252 -16.26 14.36 2.60
N PRO A 253 -15.25 14.01 3.42
CA PRO A 253 -14.02 13.43 2.93
C PRO A 253 -14.29 12.22 2.02
N GLY A 254 -13.55 12.14 0.92
CA GLY A 254 -13.70 11.03 -0.02
C GLY A 254 -14.93 11.08 -0.93
N THR A 255 -15.62 12.23 -1.03
CA THR A 255 -16.73 12.40 -1.98
C THR A 255 -16.23 12.49 -3.41
N ILE A 256 -16.94 11.86 -4.34
CA ILE A 256 -16.73 11.97 -5.78
C ILE A 256 -17.63 13.07 -6.32
N ILE A 257 -17.01 14.08 -6.94
CA ILE A 257 -17.73 15.17 -7.60
C ILE A 257 -17.79 14.86 -9.09
N TYR A 258 -19.01 14.70 -9.60
CA TYR A 258 -19.28 14.51 -11.01
C TYR A 258 -19.97 15.72 -11.62
N THR A 259 -19.45 16.15 -12.77
CA THR A 259 -19.99 17.28 -13.51
C THR A 259 -19.86 17.03 -15.01
N ASP A 260 -20.94 17.34 -15.74
CA ASP A 260 -21.11 17.04 -17.16
C ASP A 260 -20.92 18.31 -18.01
N ASP A 261 -20.29 18.17 -19.18
CA ASP A 261 -20.04 19.23 -20.18
C ASP A 261 -19.60 20.57 -19.57
N VAL A 262 -18.59 20.52 -18.68
CA VAL A 262 -18.15 21.72 -17.97
C VAL A 262 -17.43 22.68 -18.89
N GLN A 263 -17.97 23.88 -19.03
CA GLN A 263 -17.21 25.05 -19.45
C GLN A 263 -16.32 25.49 -18.28
N LEU A 264 -15.05 25.14 -18.37
CA LEU A 264 -14.07 25.45 -17.35
C LEU A 264 -13.70 26.93 -17.44
N ASN A 265 -14.07 27.69 -16.42
CA ASN A 265 -13.50 29.02 -16.21
C ASN A 265 -12.30 28.93 -15.26
N ASP A 266 -11.50 30.00 -15.22
CA ASP A 266 -10.26 30.05 -14.42
C ASP A 266 -10.50 29.77 -12.92
N ASP A 267 -11.66 30.16 -12.39
CA ASP A 267 -12.03 29.92 -11.00
C ASP A 267 -12.28 28.44 -10.68
N ILE A 268 -12.99 27.72 -11.56
CA ILE A 268 -13.20 26.27 -11.44
C ILE A 268 -11.85 25.56 -11.56
N VAL A 269 -11.04 25.91 -12.57
CA VAL A 269 -9.72 25.30 -12.79
C VAL A 269 -8.82 25.50 -11.58
N SER A 270 -8.78 26.71 -11.01
CA SER A 270 -7.99 27.00 -9.81
C SER A 270 -8.45 26.17 -8.61
N THR A 271 -9.76 26.09 -8.37
CA THR A 271 -10.35 25.30 -7.27
C THR A 271 -10.04 23.81 -7.40
N VAL A 272 -10.20 23.25 -8.60
CA VAL A 272 -9.88 21.85 -8.88
C VAL A 272 -8.37 21.61 -8.71
N LYS A 273 -7.50 22.48 -9.25
CA LYS A 273 -6.05 22.34 -9.09
C LYS A 273 -5.60 22.39 -7.62
N GLN A 274 -6.16 23.30 -6.83
CA GLN A 274 -5.83 23.41 -5.41
C GLN A 274 -6.26 22.16 -4.65
N SER A 275 -7.50 21.70 -4.84
CA SER A 275 -8.00 20.48 -4.18
C SER A 275 -7.25 19.21 -4.59
N ILE A 276 -6.82 19.07 -5.85
CA ILE A 276 -5.95 17.96 -6.28
C ILE A 276 -4.57 18.05 -5.62
N THR A 277 -4.00 19.26 -5.53
CA THR A 277 -2.68 19.45 -4.90
C THR A 277 -2.73 19.10 -3.41
N ASN A 278 -3.83 19.46 -2.76
CA ASN A 278 -4.09 19.22 -1.36
C ASN A 278 -4.89 17.93 -1.15
N PHE A 279 -4.75 16.90 -2.00
CA PHE A 279 -5.64 15.74 -1.94
C PHE A 279 -5.71 15.07 -0.55
N GLN A 280 -4.65 15.10 0.25
CA GLN A 280 -4.65 14.52 1.61
C GLN A 280 -5.01 15.51 2.73
N THR A 281 -5.22 16.79 2.43
CA THR A 281 -5.52 17.84 3.42
C THR A 281 -6.73 18.66 3.01
N GLU A 282 -7.28 19.45 3.93
CA GLU A 282 -8.33 20.39 3.56
C GLU A 282 -7.80 21.47 2.60
N THR A 283 -8.65 21.91 1.68
CA THR A 283 -8.39 23.10 0.85
C THR A 283 -9.19 24.25 1.40
N THR A 284 -8.52 25.28 1.89
CA THR A 284 -9.18 26.44 2.52
C THR A 284 -9.40 27.58 1.51
N HIS A 285 -10.55 28.23 1.64
CA HIS A 285 -10.92 29.44 0.94
C HIS A 285 -11.31 30.52 1.95
N ASN A 286 -10.44 31.53 2.04
CA ASN A 286 -10.67 32.70 2.87
C ASN A 286 -11.37 33.79 2.07
N THR A 287 -12.46 34.32 2.62
CA THR A 287 -13.23 35.40 2.00
C THR A 287 -13.75 36.37 3.06
N VAL A 288 -14.25 37.53 2.61
CA VAL A 288 -14.90 38.51 3.48
C VAL A 288 -16.36 38.56 3.12
N LYS A 289 -17.24 38.26 4.10
CA LYS A 289 -18.69 38.33 3.92
C LYS A 289 -19.26 39.21 5.02
N LYS A 290 -20.02 40.23 4.63
CA LYS A 290 -20.59 41.23 5.57
C LYS A 290 -19.53 41.89 6.49
N GLN A 291 -18.37 42.23 5.94
CA GLN A 291 -17.23 42.82 6.67
C GLN A 291 -16.58 41.91 7.73
N GLU A 292 -16.95 40.64 7.77
CA GLU A 292 -16.35 39.64 8.66
C GLU A 292 -15.52 38.63 7.84
N PHE A 293 -14.40 38.22 8.42
CA PHE A 293 -13.57 37.14 7.88
C PHE A 293 -14.36 35.83 7.95
N GLN A 294 -14.44 35.12 6.84
CA GLN A 294 -15.06 33.80 6.78
C GLN A 294 -14.13 32.82 6.06
N GLU A 295 -13.94 31.68 6.71
CA GLU A 295 -13.18 30.56 6.20
C GLU A 295 -14.14 29.45 5.80
N TYR A 296 -13.92 28.91 4.60
CA TYR A 296 -14.67 27.81 4.03
C TYR A 296 -13.68 26.76 3.53
N SER A 297 -13.99 25.46 3.64
CA SER A 297 -13.07 24.42 3.21
C SER A 297 -13.71 23.35 2.34
N ILE A 298 -12.90 22.78 1.45
CA ILE A 298 -13.18 21.52 0.77
C ILE A 298 -12.44 20.43 1.57
N PRO A 299 -13.12 19.35 2.00
CA PRO A 299 -12.51 18.27 2.77
C PRO A 299 -11.48 17.50 1.95
N PRO A 300 -10.60 16.71 2.59
CA PRO A 300 -9.60 15.92 1.88
C PRO A 300 -10.23 14.81 1.03
N ARG A 301 -9.43 14.28 0.11
CA ARG A 301 -9.65 13.10 -0.72
C ARG A 301 -10.82 13.17 -1.69
N ILE A 302 -11.16 14.39 -2.13
CA ILE A 302 -12.15 14.60 -3.18
C ILE A 302 -11.63 14.13 -4.53
N SER A 303 -12.36 13.23 -5.20
CA SER A 303 -12.10 12.83 -6.59
C SER A 303 -12.98 13.64 -7.54
N TRP A 304 -12.43 14.01 -8.71
CA TRP A 304 -13.06 14.90 -9.67
C TRP A 304 -13.32 14.13 -10.97
N TRP A 305 -14.57 14.07 -11.37
CA TRP A 305 -15.03 13.33 -12.55
C TRP A 305 -15.67 14.32 -13.51
N MET A 306 -15.00 14.57 -14.63
CA MET A 306 -15.39 15.62 -15.57
C MET A 306 -15.52 15.05 -16.97
N THR A 307 -16.73 15.11 -17.53
CA THR A 307 -16.96 14.76 -18.94
C THR A 307 -16.98 16.04 -19.78
N SER A 308 -16.27 16.03 -20.91
CA SER A 308 -16.29 17.13 -21.87
C SER A 308 -16.01 16.63 -23.29
N VAL A 309 -16.51 17.35 -24.29
CA VAL A 309 -16.22 17.07 -25.71
C VAL A 309 -14.78 17.45 -26.07
N ASP A 310 -14.26 18.53 -25.48
CA ASP A 310 -12.90 19.02 -25.72
C ASP A 310 -11.91 18.58 -24.62
N GLY A 311 -10.62 18.54 -24.99
CA GLY A 311 -9.51 18.40 -24.05
C GLY A 311 -9.47 19.56 -23.04
N PHE A 312 -8.75 19.41 -21.93
CA PHE A 312 -8.48 20.57 -21.08
C PHE A 312 -7.60 21.55 -21.86
N ASP A 313 -7.99 22.83 -21.94
CA ASP A 313 -7.14 23.88 -22.51
C ASP A 313 -5.85 24.10 -21.69
N ASP A 314 -5.85 23.63 -20.43
CA ASP A 314 -4.74 23.70 -19.50
C ASP A 314 -4.02 22.35 -19.39
N ASP A 315 -2.86 22.24 -20.05
CA ASP A 315 -2.02 21.03 -20.04
C ASP A 315 -1.61 20.59 -18.62
N GLN A 316 -1.53 21.51 -17.65
CA GLN A 316 -1.20 21.15 -16.27
C GLN A 316 -2.38 20.51 -15.53
N MET A 317 -3.61 20.84 -15.93
CA MET A 317 -4.83 20.19 -15.45
C MET A 317 -4.98 18.82 -16.10
N GLY A 318 -4.84 18.74 -17.44
CA GLY A 318 -4.97 17.47 -18.17
C GLY A 318 -4.03 16.38 -17.66
N ASN A 319 -2.78 16.72 -17.36
CA ASN A 319 -1.79 15.78 -16.81
C ASN A 319 -2.06 15.30 -15.37
N ARG A 320 -3.16 15.72 -14.73
CA ARG A 320 -3.59 15.26 -13.39
C ARG A 320 -4.82 14.34 -13.46
N PHE A 321 -5.41 14.17 -14.64
CA PHE A 321 -6.58 13.34 -14.86
C PHE A 321 -6.20 12.09 -15.65
N LEU A 322 -6.88 10.98 -15.35
CA LEU A 322 -6.95 9.81 -16.20
C LEU A 322 -7.85 10.14 -17.39
N GLY A 323 -7.23 10.48 -18.53
CA GLY A 323 -7.94 10.56 -19.80
C GLY A 323 -8.30 9.16 -20.25
N VAL A 324 -9.58 8.96 -20.59
CA VAL A 324 -10.07 7.70 -21.14
C VAL A 324 -11.02 8.03 -22.28
N ASP A 325 -10.69 7.56 -23.48
CA ASP A 325 -11.53 7.78 -24.64
C ASP A 325 -12.63 6.72 -24.72
N VAL A 326 -13.83 7.14 -25.13
CA VAL A 326 -14.90 6.23 -25.50
C VAL A 326 -14.64 5.62 -26.87
N ASP A 327 -15.03 4.36 -27.04
CA ASP A 327 -14.96 3.64 -28.30
C ASP A 327 -16.01 4.19 -29.28
N GLY A 328 -15.55 4.98 -30.25
CA GLY A 328 -16.38 5.56 -31.29
C GLY A 328 -16.68 4.62 -32.47
N SER A 329 -16.24 3.36 -32.44
CA SER A 329 -16.29 2.44 -33.58
C SER A 329 -17.73 2.07 -34.01
N PRO A 330 -17.98 1.80 -35.30
CA PRO A 330 -19.28 1.31 -35.77
C PRO A 330 -19.71 -0.01 -35.11
N GLU A 331 -18.76 -0.88 -34.80
CA GLU A 331 -19.02 -2.15 -34.11
C GLU A 331 -19.54 -1.91 -32.69
N GLN A 332 -19.00 -0.91 -32.01
CA GLN A 332 -19.47 -0.50 -30.70
C GLN A 332 -20.85 0.16 -30.78
N ASP A 333 -21.09 1.03 -31.76
CA ASP A 333 -22.41 1.64 -32.02
C ASP A 333 -23.50 0.58 -32.19
N GLU A 334 -23.23 -0.50 -32.94
CA GLU A 334 -24.16 -1.61 -33.15
C GLU A 334 -24.46 -2.36 -31.84
N LYS A 335 -23.45 -2.63 -31.00
CA LYS A 335 -23.66 -3.28 -29.69
C LYS A 335 -24.51 -2.40 -28.77
N VAL A 336 -24.25 -1.10 -28.75
CA VAL A 336 -25.04 -0.12 -27.97
C VAL A 336 -26.48 -0.10 -28.47
N PHE A 337 -26.70 -0.06 -29.79
CA PHE A 337 -28.03 -0.10 -30.38
C PHE A 337 -28.79 -1.38 -30.01
N GLN A 338 -28.17 -2.55 -30.11
CA GLN A 338 -28.78 -3.83 -29.74
C GLN A 338 -29.18 -3.86 -28.25
N HIS A 339 -28.34 -3.32 -27.39
CA HIS A 339 -28.64 -3.21 -25.96
C HIS A 339 -29.81 -2.25 -25.71
N GLN A 340 -29.80 -1.06 -26.29
CA GLN A 340 -30.89 -0.08 -26.18
C GLN A 340 -32.21 -0.65 -26.69
N ALA A 341 -32.21 -1.28 -27.87
CA ALA A 341 -33.38 -1.94 -28.43
C ALA A 341 -33.92 -3.05 -27.54
N LYS A 342 -33.03 -3.80 -26.87
CA LYS A 342 -33.43 -4.81 -25.87
C LYS A 342 -34.06 -4.17 -24.64
N MET A 343 -33.48 -3.11 -24.09
CA MET A 343 -34.04 -2.41 -22.92
C MET A 343 -35.42 -1.80 -23.23
N GLU A 344 -35.55 -1.13 -24.38
CA GLU A 344 -36.81 -0.55 -24.86
C GLU A 344 -37.88 -1.62 -25.05
N ARG A 345 -37.53 -2.76 -25.68
CA ARG A 345 -38.44 -3.91 -25.84
C ARG A 345 -38.94 -4.46 -24.50
N LEU A 346 -38.11 -4.40 -23.46
CA LEU A 346 -38.46 -4.84 -22.11
C LEU A 346 -39.14 -3.75 -21.27
N GLY A 347 -39.27 -2.52 -21.80
CA GLY A 347 -39.86 -1.38 -21.08
C GLY A 347 -38.99 -0.87 -19.92
N ILE A 348 -37.68 -1.11 -19.96
CA ILE A 348 -36.74 -0.68 -18.92
C ILE A 348 -36.20 0.70 -19.30
N THR A 349 -36.66 1.73 -18.59
CA THR A 349 -36.28 3.14 -18.85
C THR A 349 -35.38 3.74 -17.77
N GLU A 350 -35.33 3.12 -16.60
CA GLU A 350 -34.56 3.59 -15.45
C GLU A 350 -33.44 2.61 -15.09
N ASP A 351 -32.40 3.14 -14.44
CA ASP A 351 -31.33 2.32 -13.89
C ASP A 351 -31.84 1.49 -12.71
N ILE A 352 -32.01 0.20 -12.97
CA ILE A 352 -32.49 -0.76 -11.98
C ILE A 352 -31.43 -0.90 -10.88
N VAL A 353 -31.88 -0.85 -9.62
CA VAL A 353 -31.08 -1.26 -8.47
C VAL A 353 -31.38 -2.74 -8.21
N ASP A 354 -30.51 -3.60 -8.72
CA ASP A 354 -30.55 -5.04 -8.48
C ASP A 354 -29.59 -5.46 -7.34
N ASP A 355 -29.64 -6.73 -6.94
CA ASP A 355 -28.77 -7.28 -5.89
C ASP A 355 -27.28 -7.03 -6.17
N SER A 356 -26.83 -7.02 -7.43
CA SER A 356 -25.42 -6.76 -7.73
C SER A 356 -25.06 -5.30 -7.49
N VAL A 357 -25.96 -4.36 -7.82
CA VAL A 357 -25.79 -2.95 -7.48
C VAL A 357 -25.71 -2.76 -5.96
N LEU A 358 -26.60 -3.43 -5.22
CA LEU A 358 -26.57 -3.39 -3.75
C LEU A 358 -25.29 -4.02 -3.18
N ILE A 359 -24.80 -5.11 -3.75
CA ILE A 359 -23.51 -5.72 -3.37
C ILE A 359 -22.36 -4.75 -3.61
N CYS A 360 -22.32 -4.05 -4.75
CA CYS A 360 -21.30 -3.02 -5.00
C CYS A 360 -21.33 -1.91 -3.94
N ARG A 361 -22.53 -1.40 -3.59
CA ARG A 361 -22.68 -0.38 -2.56
C ARG A 361 -22.25 -0.88 -1.19
N ALA A 362 -22.64 -2.10 -0.83
CA ALA A 362 -22.20 -2.75 0.41
C ALA A 362 -20.68 -2.94 0.47
N ILE A 363 -20.03 -3.34 -0.63
CA ILE A 363 -18.56 -3.43 -0.72
C ILE A 363 -17.92 -2.08 -0.39
N PHE A 364 -18.38 -0.98 -1.00
CA PHE A 364 -17.84 0.34 -0.73
C PHE A 364 -18.08 0.83 0.70
N ASP A 365 -19.24 0.52 1.29
CA ASP A 365 -19.53 0.88 2.68
C ASP A 365 -18.70 0.06 3.67
N ILE A 366 -18.53 -1.24 3.42
CA ILE A 366 -17.69 -2.13 4.23
C ILE A 366 -16.23 -1.69 4.17
N LEU A 367 -15.69 -1.49 2.96
CA LEU A 367 -14.33 -0.98 2.80
C LEU A 367 -14.22 0.42 3.38
N GLY A 368 -15.26 1.23 3.32
CA GLY A 368 -15.30 2.56 3.89
C GLY A 368 -15.33 2.65 5.41
N THR A 369 -15.16 1.54 6.16
CA THR A 369 -15.14 1.53 7.63
C THR A 369 -13.81 2.04 8.22
N GLU A 370 -12.71 1.84 7.52
CA GLU A 370 -11.38 2.29 7.93
C GLU A 370 -10.66 3.06 6.81
N GLU A 371 -9.51 3.65 7.15
CA GLU A 371 -8.61 4.28 6.20
C GLU A 371 -7.43 3.34 5.93
N TYR A 372 -6.95 3.32 4.68
CA TYR A 372 -5.95 2.35 4.26
C TYR A 372 -4.62 3.01 3.91
N LYS A 373 -3.53 2.34 4.31
CA LYS A 373 -2.19 2.63 3.81
C LYS A 373 -1.71 1.38 3.08
N ILE A 374 -1.55 1.50 1.76
CA ILE A 374 -1.22 0.34 0.91
C ILE A 374 0.17 0.54 0.31
N VAL A 375 1.04 -0.46 0.46
CA VAL A 375 2.43 -0.40 -0.01
C VAL A 375 2.72 -1.59 -0.90
N PHE A 376 3.52 -1.39 -1.94
CA PHE A 376 4.02 -2.45 -2.79
C PHE A 376 5.49 -2.75 -2.43
N PRO A 377 5.80 -3.87 -1.76
CA PRO A 377 7.16 -4.17 -1.28
C PRO A 377 8.20 -4.23 -2.40
N TYR A 378 7.78 -4.55 -3.63
CA TYR A 378 8.67 -4.77 -4.77
C TYR A 378 8.87 -3.50 -5.63
N THR A 379 8.65 -2.31 -5.07
CA THR A 379 8.74 -1.04 -5.84
C THR A 379 10.11 -0.82 -6.48
N SER A 380 11.19 -1.24 -5.81
CA SER A 380 12.58 -1.22 -6.32
C SER A 380 12.81 -2.10 -7.55
N CYS A 381 11.96 -3.11 -7.75
CA CYS A 381 12.03 -4.04 -8.88
C CYS A 381 11.35 -3.50 -10.15
N ILE A 382 10.63 -2.38 -10.03
CA ILE A 382 9.91 -1.78 -11.15
C ILE A 382 10.91 -1.09 -12.08
N GLN A 383 10.93 -1.53 -13.32
CA GLN A 383 11.60 -0.83 -14.41
C GLN A 383 10.62 0.08 -15.10
N TRP A 384 10.89 1.38 -14.99
CA TRP A 384 10.11 2.42 -15.64
C TRP A 384 10.89 3.00 -16.83
N ASN A 385 10.38 2.75 -18.04
CA ASN A 385 11.09 3.09 -19.27
C ASN A 385 10.90 4.55 -19.71
N ASN A 386 9.82 5.22 -19.29
CA ASN A 386 9.52 6.62 -19.64
C ASN A 386 9.74 7.59 -18.47
N LYS A 387 11.01 7.84 -18.12
CA LYS A 387 11.39 8.66 -16.94
C LYS A 387 11.14 10.17 -17.13
N ASP A 388 10.90 10.62 -18.35
CA ASP A 388 10.73 12.06 -18.67
C ASP A 388 9.44 12.64 -18.09
N ASN A 389 8.39 11.82 -17.94
CA ASN A 389 7.15 12.22 -17.29
C ASN A 389 7.05 11.67 -15.86
N ARG A 390 7.72 12.34 -14.91
CA ARG A 390 7.75 11.98 -13.49
C ARG A 390 6.38 11.83 -12.80
N ARG A 391 5.30 12.35 -13.38
CA ARG A 391 3.94 12.21 -12.82
C ARG A 391 3.34 10.83 -13.10
N ASN A 392 3.67 10.24 -14.24
CA ASN A 392 3.10 8.97 -14.68
C ASN A 392 3.43 7.82 -13.73
N PHE A 393 4.65 7.78 -13.21
CA PHE A 393 5.02 6.78 -12.21
C PHE A 393 4.15 6.89 -10.94
N GLY A 394 3.96 8.11 -10.43
CA GLY A 394 3.08 8.34 -9.27
C GLY A 394 1.63 7.91 -9.53
N MET A 395 1.12 8.19 -10.73
CA MET A 395 -0.22 7.81 -11.17
C MET A 395 -0.37 6.29 -11.30
N PHE A 396 0.63 5.61 -11.88
CA PHE A 396 0.69 4.15 -11.94
C PHE A 396 0.71 3.53 -10.53
N MET A 397 1.51 4.07 -9.61
CA MET A 397 1.55 3.59 -8.23
C MET A 397 0.21 3.78 -7.52
N ASP A 398 -0.53 4.86 -7.80
CA ASP A 398 -1.89 5.03 -7.28
C ASP A 398 -2.87 4.02 -7.90
N ILE A 399 -2.77 3.69 -9.19
CA ILE A 399 -3.57 2.62 -9.80
C ILE A 399 -3.25 1.27 -9.14
N LEU A 400 -1.97 0.96 -8.91
CA LEU A 400 -1.54 -0.27 -8.25
C LEU A 400 -2.14 -0.40 -6.84
N LYS A 401 -1.99 0.64 -6.02
CA LYS A 401 -2.60 0.67 -4.68
C LYS A 401 -4.12 0.57 -4.76
N SER A 402 -4.75 1.23 -5.73
CA SER A 402 -6.19 1.16 -5.93
C SER A 402 -6.68 -0.24 -6.33
N VAL A 403 -5.91 -1.01 -7.09
CA VAL A 403 -6.23 -2.41 -7.37
C VAL A 403 -6.10 -3.26 -6.10
N ALA A 404 -4.99 -3.12 -5.38
CA ALA A 404 -4.76 -3.83 -4.13
C ALA A 404 -5.80 -3.48 -3.04
N PHE A 405 -6.33 -2.25 -3.04
CA PHE A 405 -7.40 -1.79 -2.15
C PHE A 405 -8.63 -2.71 -2.18
N TYR A 406 -9.04 -3.19 -3.35
CA TYR A 406 -10.20 -4.08 -3.43
C TYR A 406 -9.94 -5.47 -2.86
N ASN A 407 -8.66 -5.85 -2.70
CA ASN A 407 -8.23 -7.14 -2.18
C ASN A 407 -7.66 -7.04 -0.76
N VAL A 408 -7.81 -5.91 -0.05
CA VAL A 408 -7.17 -5.69 1.27
C VAL A 408 -7.45 -6.78 2.31
N LYS A 409 -8.66 -7.36 2.30
CA LYS A 409 -9.02 -8.49 3.19
C LYS A 409 -8.28 -9.80 2.84
N GLN A 410 -7.62 -9.85 1.69
CA GLN A 410 -6.83 -10.98 1.18
C GLN A 410 -5.33 -10.66 1.19
N ARG A 411 -4.92 -9.47 1.66
CA ARG A 411 -3.52 -9.04 1.69
C ARG A 411 -2.97 -9.13 3.11
N GLU A 412 -1.67 -9.37 3.21
CA GLU A 412 -0.98 -9.32 4.48
C GLU A 412 -1.02 -7.89 5.04
N LYS A 413 -1.50 -7.74 6.28
CA LYS A 413 -1.35 -6.52 7.07
C LYS A 413 -0.06 -6.62 7.87
N PHE A 414 0.85 -5.68 7.65
CA PHE A 414 2.12 -5.55 8.36
C PHE A 414 2.15 -4.20 9.07
N HIS A 415 2.11 -4.17 10.40
CA HIS A 415 1.89 -2.95 11.18
C HIS A 415 0.64 -2.18 10.71
N ASP A 416 0.81 -0.92 10.28
CA ASP A 416 -0.23 -0.02 9.81
C ASP A 416 -0.42 -0.05 8.28
N VAL A 417 0.23 -0.99 7.56
CA VAL A 417 0.16 -1.09 6.09
C VAL A 417 -0.36 -2.42 5.59
N TYR A 418 -1.08 -2.38 4.48
CA TYR A 418 -1.45 -3.54 3.67
C TYR A 418 -0.44 -3.72 2.53
N LEU A 419 0.04 -4.95 2.35
CA LEU A 419 1.07 -5.27 1.35
C LEU A 419 0.43 -5.73 0.04
N ALA A 420 0.58 -4.93 -1.00
CA ALA A 420 0.16 -5.29 -2.36
C ALA A 420 1.06 -6.39 -2.95
N GLU A 421 0.47 -7.25 -3.78
CA GLU A 421 1.14 -8.40 -4.38
C GLU A 421 1.44 -8.21 -5.87
N LEU A 422 2.18 -9.16 -6.46
CA LEU A 422 2.51 -9.13 -7.89
C LEU A 422 1.26 -9.21 -8.79
N GLU A 423 0.21 -9.89 -8.34
CA GLU A 423 -1.05 -9.92 -9.07
C GLU A 423 -1.64 -8.51 -9.23
N ASP A 424 -1.61 -7.70 -8.17
CA ASP A 424 -2.10 -6.31 -8.19
C ASP A 424 -1.27 -5.47 -9.18
N PHE A 425 0.05 -5.69 -9.21
CA PHE A 425 0.94 -5.04 -10.19
C PHE A 425 0.57 -5.40 -11.63
N HIS A 426 0.34 -6.67 -11.94
CA HIS A 426 0.00 -7.10 -13.30
C HIS A 426 -1.33 -6.53 -13.75
N ARG A 427 -2.35 -6.53 -12.90
CA ARG A 427 -3.64 -5.91 -13.21
C ARG A 427 -3.51 -4.39 -13.38
N ALA A 428 -2.75 -3.72 -12.52
CA ALA A 428 -2.48 -2.31 -12.65
C ALA A 428 -1.73 -1.96 -13.94
N LYS A 429 -0.82 -2.83 -14.38
CA LYS A 429 -0.13 -2.71 -15.68
C LYS A 429 -1.14 -2.78 -16.84
N GLU A 430 -2.06 -3.73 -16.84
CA GLU A 430 -3.08 -3.84 -17.90
C GLU A 430 -4.01 -2.61 -17.93
N ILE A 431 -4.48 -2.15 -16.77
CA ILE A 431 -5.30 -0.93 -16.66
C ILE A 431 -4.50 0.28 -17.18
N TYR A 432 -3.26 0.44 -16.70
CA TYR A 432 -2.41 1.54 -17.12
C TYR A 432 -2.09 1.50 -18.61
N LYS A 433 -1.91 0.31 -19.20
CA LYS A 433 -1.70 0.12 -20.63
C LYS A 433 -2.91 0.60 -21.42
N ALA A 434 -4.13 0.20 -21.05
CA ALA A 434 -5.35 0.66 -21.71
C ALA A 434 -5.51 2.19 -21.61
N LEU A 435 -5.18 2.77 -20.45
CA LEU A 435 -5.18 4.22 -20.24
C LEU A 435 -4.07 4.93 -21.02
N ALA A 436 -2.89 4.34 -21.12
CA ALA A 436 -1.79 4.86 -21.90
C ALA A 436 -2.09 4.74 -23.39
N GLU A 437 -2.77 3.72 -23.88
CA GLU A 437 -3.19 3.65 -25.27
C GLU A 437 -4.14 4.80 -25.65
N SER A 438 -5.00 5.25 -24.72
CA SER A 438 -5.83 6.45 -24.88
C SER A 438 -5.04 7.76 -24.68
N ASN A 439 -4.17 7.85 -23.66
CA ASN A 439 -3.44 9.08 -23.30
C ASN A 439 -2.15 9.32 -24.11
N ALA A 440 -1.42 8.27 -24.46
CA ALA A 440 -0.20 8.33 -25.25
C ALA A 440 -0.49 8.55 -26.73
N THR A 441 -1.76 8.46 -27.11
CA THR A 441 -2.26 9.05 -28.33
C THR A 441 -2.92 10.38 -28.01
N ASN A 442 -2.21 11.29 -27.33
CA ASN A 442 -2.42 12.73 -27.56
C ASN A 442 -2.51 13.05 -29.07
N LEU A 443 -2.11 12.11 -29.94
CA LEU A 443 -2.54 11.88 -31.30
C LEU A 443 -4.03 11.45 -31.46
N THR A 444 -4.85 12.33 -32.01
CA THR A 444 -6.17 11.99 -32.56
C THR A 444 -6.12 10.74 -33.47
N GLU A 445 -7.26 10.07 -33.67
CA GLU A 445 -7.35 8.86 -34.51
C GLU A 445 -6.69 9.03 -35.90
N ILE A 446 -6.79 10.23 -36.47
CA ILE A 446 -6.16 10.59 -37.74
C ILE A 446 -4.64 10.75 -37.59
N GLU A 447 -4.15 11.38 -36.51
CA GLU A 447 -2.72 11.51 -36.22
C GLU A 447 -2.07 10.14 -35.97
N LEU A 448 -2.76 9.22 -35.30
CA LEU A 448 -2.38 7.81 -35.16
C LEU A 448 -2.28 7.08 -36.51
N LYS A 449 -3.29 7.25 -37.38
CA LYS A 449 -3.29 6.67 -38.73
C LYS A 449 -2.10 7.19 -39.55
N ILE A 450 -1.80 8.50 -39.46
CA ILE A 450 -0.63 9.10 -40.10
C ILE A 450 0.65 8.44 -39.58
N MET A 451 0.83 8.30 -38.26
CA MET A 451 2.03 7.68 -37.67
C MET A 451 2.23 6.22 -38.06
N ARG A 452 1.16 5.41 -38.00
CA ARG A 452 1.20 4.00 -38.45
C ARG A 452 1.55 3.90 -39.92
N TRP A 453 1.00 4.78 -40.74
CA TRP A 453 1.30 4.80 -42.16
C TRP A 453 2.71 5.33 -42.45
N MET A 454 3.23 6.28 -41.68
CA MET A 454 4.60 6.78 -41.82
C MET A 454 5.65 5.77 -41.31
N SER A 455 5.28 4.87 -40.41
CA SER A 455 6.16 3.80 -39.93
C SER A 455 6.66 2.94 -41.10
N GLY A 456 7.99 2.77 -41.19
CA GLY A 456 8.65 2.06 -42.30
C GLY A 456 8.90 2.89 -43.57
N LYS A 457 8.56 4.18 -43.59
CA LYS A 457 8.93 5.13 -44.67
C LYS A 457 10.08 6.04 -44.21
N THR A 458 11.03 6.31 -45.10
CA THR A 458 12.20 7.16 -44.80
C THR A 458 11.89 8.66 -44.85
N GLU A 459 11.20 9.11 -45.90
CA GLU A 459 10.79 10.51 -46.08
C GLU A 459 9.42 10.61 -46.76
N VAL A 460 8.55 11.46 -46.21
CA VAL A 460 7.18 11.64 -46.70
C VAL A 460 6.87 13.13 -46.84
N ASP A 461 6.44 13.56 -48.03
CA ASP A 461 6.00 14.94 -48.26
C ASP A 461 4.55 15.18 -47.79
N ILE A 462 4.23 16.45 -47.54
CA ILE A 462 2.90 16.86 -47.06
C ILE A 462 1.76 16.47 -48.02
N ASN A 463 2.02 16.32 -49.32
CA ASN A 463 1.01 15.99 -50.32
C ASN A 463 0.61 14.52 -50.15
N LYS A 464 1.59 13.63 -49.99
CA LYS A 464 1.34 12.21 -49.75
C LYS A 464 0.58 11.97 -48.44
N ILE A 465 0.84 12.78 -47.41
CA ILE A 465 0.06 12.73 -46.16
C ILE A 465 -1.38 13.16 -46.42
N ALA A 466 -1.60 14.26 -47.17
CA ALA A 466 -2.92 14.76 -47.52
C ALA A 466 -3.74 13.76 -48.35
N ASP A 467 -3.10 13.10 -49.32
CA ASP A 467 -3.70 12.06 -50.15
C ASP A 467 -4.09 10.83 -49.32
N PHE A 468 -3.21 10.39 -48.40
CA PHE A 468 -3.49 9.25 -47.54
C PHE A 468 -4.70 9.47 -46.61
N ILE A 469 -4.81 10.65 -46.01
CA ILE A 469 -5.95 10.98 -45.13
C ILE A 469 -7.20 11.42 -45.89
N GLY A 470 -7.12 11.60 -47.23
CA GLY A 470 -8.22 12.09 -48.05
C GLY A 470 -8.69 13.52 -47.71
N LYS A 471 -7.77 14.39 -47.27
CA LYS A 471 -8.07 15.78 -46.88
C LYS A 471 -7.17 16.77 -47.62
N SER A 472 -7.50 18.06 -47.54
CA SER A 472 -6.68 19.12 -48.14
C SER A 472 -5.30 19.22 -47.48
N GLN A 473 -4.30 19.74 -48.22
CA GLN A 473 -2.96 19.97 -47.67
C GLN A 473 -2.95 20.90 -46.45
N THR A 474 -3.83 21.90 -46.41
CA THR A 474 -4.00 22.78 -45.24
C THR A 474 -4.41 21.99 -44.00
N THR A 475 -5.28 20.99 -44.17
CA THR A 475 -5.74 20.12 -43.08
C THR A 475 -4.63 19.16 -42.64
N ALA A 476 -3.93 18.54 -43.59
CA ALA A 476 -2.75 17.71 -43.29
C ALA A 476 -1.68 18.51 -42.52
N LYS A 477 -1.43 19.75 -42.94
CA LYS A 477 -0.47 20.64 -42.29
C LYS A 477 -0.88 20.98 -40.85
N ARG A 478 -2.18 21.10 -40.59
CA ARG A 478 -2.74 21.32 -39.25
C ARG A 478 -2.52 20.11 -38.33
N TYR A 479 -2.65 18.88 -38.83
CA TYR A 479 -2.30 17.68 -38.05
C TYR A 479 -0.81 17.61 -37.75
N MET A 480 0.05 17.99 -38.71
CA MET A 480 1.50 17.94 -38.52
C MET A 480 2.03 19.07 -37.60
N HIS A 481 1.52 20.30 -37.72
CA HIS A 481 2.07 21.50 -37.09
C HIS A 481 1.12 22.22 -36.10
N GLY A 482 -0.12 21.76 -35.91
CA GLY A 482 -1.12 22.46 -35.09
C GLY A 482 -1.78 23.64 -35.81
N ARG A 483 -2.63 24.40 -35.09
CA ARG A 483 -3.39 25.55 -35.63
C ARG A 483 -2.49 26.76 -35.96
N ASP A 484 -1.39 26.95 -35.23
CA ASP A 484 -0.52 28.14 -35.34
C ASP A 484 0.99 27.82 -35.38
N GLY A 485 1.36 26.58 -35.74
CA GLY A 485 2.76 26.13 -35.66
C GLY A 485 3.21 25.71 -34.26
N ASN A 486 2.34 25.89 -33.26
CA ASN A 486 2.45 25.31 -31.93
C ASN A 486 1.53 24.08 -31.84
N GLY A 487 2.09 22.93 -31.44
CA GLY A 487 1.36 21.67 -31.29
C GLY A 487 1.44 20.74 -32.51
N GLY A 488 0.43 19.87 -32.66
CA GLY A 488 0.38 18.84 -33.70
C GLY A 488 1.34 17.67 -33.49
N LEU A 489 1.40 16.75 -34.46
CA LEU A 489 2.26 15.56 -34.42
C LEU A 489 3.73 15.87 -34.12
N LEU A 490 4.28 16.97 -34.65
CA LEU A 490 5.68 17.35 -34.41
C LEU A 490 5.97 17.73 -32.95
N ALA A 491 4.97 18.23 -32.22
CA ALA A 491 5.12 18.53 -30.80
C ALA A 491 4.83 17.30 -29.91
N LYS A 492 4.00 16.37 -30.41
CA LYS A 492 3.50 15.21 -29.67
C LYS A 492 4.39 13.97 -29.81
N VAL A 493 5.14 13.84 -30.91
CA VAL A 493 5.93 12.64 -31.23
C VAL A 493 7.42 12.95 -31.23
N THR A 494 8.13 12.37 -30.26
CA THR A 494 9.59 12.37 -30.22
C THR A 494 10.19 11.59 -31.39
N GLY A 495 11.17 12.17 -32.08
CA GLY A 495 11.85 11.55 -33.24
C GLY A 495 11.21 11.84 -34.61
N LEU A 496 10.09 12.57 -34.65
CA LEU A 496 9.49 13.09 -35.87
C LEU A 496 10.07 14.47 -36.20
N SER A 497 10.66 14.62 -37.38
CA SER A 497 11.27 15.86 -37.86
C SER A 497 10.63 16.36 -39.16
N CYS A 498 10.75 17.66 -39.41
CA CYS A 498 10.25 18.32 -40.62
C CYS A 498 11.35 19.17 -41.24
N GLU A 499 11.68 18.91 -42.51
CA GLU A 499 12.62 19.70 -43.29
C GLU A 499 11.93 20.33 -44.51
N LYS A 500 12.34 21.56 -44.85
CA LYS A 500 11.88 22.23 -46.07
C LYS A 500 12.81 21.89 -47.22
N VAL A 501 12.36 21.02 -48.11
CA VAL A 501 13.10 20.63 -49.31
C VAL A 501 12.63 21.49 -50.48
N ARG A 502 13.57 22.00 -51.29
CA ARG A 502 13.24 22.69 -52.54
C ARG A 502 12.70 21.66 -53.53
N ALA A 503 11.44 21.83 -53.94
CA ALA A 503 10.90 21.09 -55.06
C ALA A 503 11.13 21.91 -56.35
N GLU A 504 11.81 21.30 -57.31
CA GLU A 504 11.62 21.71 -58.69
C GLU A 504 10.26 21.20 -59.18
N VAL A 505 9.60 21.95 -60.06
CA VAL A 505 9.03 21.43 -61.31
C VAL A 505 8.32 22.55 -62.08
N THR A 506 8.61 22.56 -63.39
CA THR A 506 8.01 23.25 -64.56
C THR A 506 7.63 24.74 -64.44
N GLN A 507 8.20 25.55 -65.33
CA GLN A 507 7.98 27.01 -65.49
C GLN A 507 8.70 27.93 -64.48
N GLY A 508 9.88 27.55 -63.98
CA GLY A 508 10.83 28.51 -63.40
C GLY A 508 10.46 29.13 -62.04
N ARG A 509 9.45 28.61 -61.34
CA ARG A 509 9.16 28.96 -59.93
C ARG A 509 9.57 27.83 -59.00
N HIS A 510 10.57 28.08 -58.16
CA HIS A 510 10.94 27.17 -57.07
C HIS A 510 9.87 27.21 -55.97
N THR A 511 9.39 26.05 -55.55
CA THR A 511 8.47 25.94 -54.41
C THR A 511 9.12 25.11 -53.30
N ASN A 512 8.93 25.51 -52.05
CA ASN A 512 9.42 24.74 -50.91
C ASN A 512 8.33 23.76 -50.49
N LYS A 513 8.68 22.48 -50.31
CA LYS A 513 7.80 21.46 -49.75
C LYS A 513 8.28 21.03 -48.37
N ASN A 514 7.35 20.79 -47.46
CA ASN A 514 7.65 20.17 -46.18
C ASN A 514 7.78 18.66 -46.39
N VAL A 515 8.90 18.10 -45.95
CA VAL A 515 9.19 16.67 -45.94
C VAL A 515 9.37 16.26 -44.49
N TYR A 516 8.71 15.18 -44.10
CA TYR A 516 8.72 14.65 -42.75
C TYR A 516 9.46 13.32 -42.72
N SER A 517 10.28 13.14 -41.71
CA SER A 517 11.06 11.93 -41.46
C SER A 517 10.88 11.50 -40.01
N TYR A 518 10.86 10.20 -39.78
CA TYR A 518 10.75 9.62 -38.46
C TYR A 518 11.96 8.70 -38.23
N SER A 519 12.87 9.12 -37.35
CA SER A 519 14.21 8.52 -37.20
C SER A 519 14.28 7.41 -36.15
N SER A 520 13.14 7.03 -35.59
CA SER A 520 13.06 6.10 -34.48
C SER A 520 12.80 4.67 -34.97
N ASN A 521 13.73 3.78 -34.63
CA ASN A 521 13.53 2.33 -34.60
C ASN A 521 12.85 1.87 -33.30
N MET A 522 12.38 2.79 -32.44
CA MET A 522 11.29 2.42 -31.55
C MET A 522 10.10 2.20 -32.47
N GLY A 523 9.59 0.98 -32.48
CA GLY A 523 8.21 0.76 -32.89
C GLY A 523 7.34 1.80 -32.20
N ILE A 524 6.17 2.07 -32.74
CA ILE A 524 5.08 2.59 -31.92
C ILE A 524 5.10 1.70 -30.67
N ASN A 525 5.65 2.20 -29.56
CA ASN A 525 6.19 1.34 -28.50
C ASN A 525 5.07 0.36 -28.16
N SER A 526 5.36 -0.95 -28.18
CA SER A 526 4.44 -1.86 -27.52
C SER A 526 4.36 -1.34 -26.09
N TYR A 527 3.21 -0.80 -25.69
CA TYR A 527 3.04 -0.23 -24.35
C TYR A 527 3.26 -1.30 -23.26
N ASP A 528 3.38 -2.57 -23.65
CA ASP A 528 3.92 -3.68 -22.87
C ASP A 528 5.25 -3.36 -22.20
N ASP A 529 6.07 -2.47 -22.78
CA ASP A 529 7.39 -2.12 -22.27
C ASP A 529 7.41 -0.85 -21.40
N VAL A 530 6.29 -0.16 -21.15
CA VAL A 530 6.35 1.09 -20.35
C VAL A 530 6.71 0.83 -18.89
N VAL A 531 6.19 -0.26 -18.35
CA VAL A 531 6.42 -0.69 -16.96
C VAL A 531 6.65 -2.19 -16.91
N ASN A 532 7.81 -2.59 -16.39
CA ASN A 532 8.21 -3.98 -16.22
C ASN A 532 8.65 -4.22 -14.78
N ILE A 533 8.69 -5.49 -14.38
CA ILE A 533 9.15 -5.88 -13.04
C ILE A 533 10.09 -7.08 -13.13
N HIS A 534 11.22 -7.00 -12.44
CA HIS A 534 12.16 -8.12 -12.30
C HIS A 534 11.93 -8.86 -10.99
N THR A 535 11.61 -10.15 -11.06
CA THR A 535 11.22 -10.95 -9.89
C THR A 535 12.36 -11.79 -9.30
N GLU A 536 13.56 -11.76 -9.90
CA GLU A 536 14.71 -12.61 -9.52
C GLU A 536 15.12 -12.48 -8.05
N ASN A 537 14.95 -11.30 -7.44
CA ASN A 537 15.30 -11.03 -6.04
C ASN A 537 14.07 -10.73 -5.16
N LYS A 538 12.88 -11.22 -5.53
CA LYS A 538 11.60 -10.90 -4.85
C LYS A 538 11.67 -11.08 -3.33
N GLN A 539 12.19 -12.22 -2.87
CA GLN A 539 12.25 -12.55 -1.44
C GLN A 539 13.15 -11.57 -0.67
N ARG A 540 14.34 -11.31 -1.19
CA ARG A 540 15.29 -10.36 -0.60
C ARG A 540 14.70 -8.95 -0.52
N GLN A 541 14.01 -8.51 -1.57
CA GLN A 541 13.39 -7.17 -1.60
C GLN A 541 12.24 -7.04 -0.61
N TYR A 542 11.47 -8.10 -0.40
CA TYR A 542 10.43 -8.13 0.61
C TYR A 542 11.01 -8.05 2.04
N GLU A 543 12.11 -8.78 2.31
CA GLU A 543 12.82 -8.72 3.59
C GLU A 543 13.48 -7.34 3.81
N ASP A 544 14.11 -6.79 2.78
CA ASP A 544 14.69 -5.44 2.79
C ASP A 544 13.60 -4.39 3.08
N PHE A 545 12.44 -4.48 2.41
CA PHE A 545 11.29 -3.63 2.68
C PHE A 545 10.83 -3.73 4.15
N LYS A 546 10.66 -4.96 4.68
CA LYS A 546 10.23 -5.14 6.08
C LYS A 546 11.22 -4.51 7.05
N ARG A 547 12.53 -4.68 6.82
CA ARG A 547 13.59 -4.08 7.64
C ARG A 547 13.53 -2.55 7.59
N GLU A 548 13.53 -1.96 6.40
CA GLU A 548 13.47 -0.50 6.22
C GLU A 548 12.20 0.11 6.82
N TYR A 549 11.06 -0.59 6.68
CA TYR A 549 9.81 -0.15 7.26
C TYR A 549 9.81 -0.20 8.79
N MET A 550 10.39 -1.24 9.38
CA MET A 550 10.56 -1.34 10.83
C MET A 550 11.48 -0.24 11.36
N GLU A 551 12.59 0.04 10.70
CA GLU A 551 13.50 1.14 11.07
C GLU A 551 12.80 2.50 11.03
N LEU A 552 11.89 2.73 10.07
CA LEU A 552 11.09 3.95 9.99
C LEU A 552 10.08 4.05 11.15
N VAL A 553 9.34 2.99 11.42
CA VAL A 553 8.30 2.96 12.46
C VAL A 553 8.92 3.04 13.87
N GLU A 554 10.04 2.36 14.10
CA GLU A 554 10.79 2.44 15.37
C GLU A 554 11.59 3.75 15.49
N GLY A 555 12.10 4.27 14.37
CA GLY A 555 12.81 5.54 14.29
C GLY A 555 11.93 6.76 14.59
N ASP A 556 10.63 6.71 14.27
CA ASP A 556 9.65 7.73 14.70
C ASP A 556 9.40 7.71 16.22
N SER A 557 9.88 6.67 16.93
CA SER A 557 9.89 6.57 18.40
C SER A 557 11.30 6.72 19.02
N ALA A 558 12.36 6.90 18.22
CA ALA A 558 13.75 6.91 18.69
C ALA A 558 14.50 8.18 18.26
N THR A 559 15.23 8.75 19.23
CA THR A 559 16.17 9.84 19.02
C THR A 559 17.19 9.47 17.93
N ILE A 560 17.46 10.42 17.03
CA ILE A 560 18.48 10.39 15.97
C ILE A 560 19.68 9.48 16.34
N PRO A 561 19.97 8.40 15.60
CA PRO A 561 21.21 7.66 15.78
C PRO A 561 22.39 8.54 15.35
N PRO A 562 23.52 8.58 16.09
CA PRO A 562 24.71 9.27 15.63
C PRO A 562 25.28 8.51 14.43
N LEU A 563 24.99 9.01 13.22
CA LEU A 563 25.72 8.63 12.02
C LEU A 563 27.14 9.18 12.10
N PHE A 564 28.08 8.38 12.59
CA PHE A 564 29.49 8.47 12.20
C PHE A 564 30.11 7.07 12.17
N HIS A 565 30.21 6.50 10.97
CA HIS A 565 31.28 5.58 10.65
C HIS A 565 32.40 6.42 10.02
N GLU A 566 33.51 6.59 10.73
CA GLU A 566 34.74 7.16 10.17
C GLU A 566 35.27 6.23 9.08
N SER A 567 35.05 6.59 7.81
CA SER A 567 35.88 6.14 6.70
C SER A 567 36.91 7.22 6.38
N SER A 568 38.16 6.93 6.70
CA SER A 568 39.34 7.75 6.45
C SER A 568 39.48 8.12 4.96
N ILE A 569 39.26 9.40 4.61
CA ILE A 569 39.66 9.98 3.33
C ILE A 569 41.07 10.55 3.47
N LYS A 570 42.04 9.96 2.77
CA LYS A 570 43.36 10.57 2.56
C LYS A 570 43.24 11.71 1.56
N TRP A 571 43.62 12.91 1.99
CA TRP A 571 43.80 14.07 1.12
C TRP A 571 45.10 13.92 0.32
N ASP A 572 44.98 13.82 -1.01
CA ASP A 572 46.10 14.06 -1.92
C ASP A 572 45.98 15.50 -2.46
N SER A 573 46.93 16.35 -2.07
CA SER A 573 47.02 17.72 -2.54
C SER A 573 47.85 17.77 -3.83
N ARG A 574 47.20 17.62 -4.97
CA ARG A 574 47.62 18.25 -6.24
C ARG A 574 46.57 18.12 -7.34
N ASN A 575 46.36 19.24 -8.03
CA ASN A 575 45.57 19.50 -9.24
C ASN A 575 44.11 19.94 -9.06
N HIS A 576 43.93 21.25 -9.19
CA HIS A 576 42.73 21.91 -9.68
C HIS A 576 42.22 21.21 -10.97
N GLN A 577 40.94 20.82 -11.00
CA GLN A 577 39.90 21.47 -11.81
C GLN A 577 38.54 20.77 -11.62
N GLN A 578 37.48 21.58 -11.71
CA GLN A 578 36.07 21.26 -12.00
C GLN A 578 35.13 20.74 -10.90
N GLU A 579 33.88 21.23 -11.09
CA GLU A 579 32.58 20.75 -10.60
C GLU A 579 32.03 21.26 -9.25
N THR A 580 31.34 22.39 -9.39
CA THR A 580 30.36 22.92 -8.44
C THR A 580 29.08 22.08 -8.47
N VAL A 581 28.89 21.17 -7.51
CA VAL A 581 27.57 20.61 -7.19
C VAL A 581 26.90 21.55 -6.17
N TYR A 582 25.95 22.36 -6.65
CA TYR A 582 25.09 23.19 -5.81
C TYR A 582 24.09 22.29 -5.07
N ASN A 583 24.34 22.08 -3.79
CA ASN A 583 23.31 21.66 -2.83
C ASN A 583 22.57 22.92 -2.37
N LYS A 584 21.26 23.03 -2.64
CA LYS A 584 20.47 24.22 -2.26
C LYS A 584 19.09 23.83 -1.72
N TYR A 585 19.08 23.34 -0.48
CA TYR A 585 17.95 23.56 0.42
C TYR A 585 18.26 24.78 1.29
N ASN A 586 17.74 25.93 0.88
CA ASN A 586 17.72 27.14 1.68
C ASN A 586 16.52 27.06 2.65
N TYR A 587 16.79 26.94 3.94
CA TYR A 587 15.91 27.53 4.96
C TYR A 587 16.62 28.74 5.55
N THR A 588 16.06 29.92 5.28
CA THR A 588 16.44 31.18 5.93
C THR A 588 15.71 31.25 7.27
N ILE A 589 16.44 31.24 8.38
CA ILE A 589 15.93 31.65 9.70
C ILE A 589 16.72 32.89 10.13
N PRO A 590 16.09 33.96 10.66
CA PRO A 590 16.80 35.16 11.06
C PRO A 590 17.71 34.89 12.27
N LEU A 591 18.99 35.26 12.14
CA LEU A 591 19.95 35.31 13.25
C LEU A 591 19.55 36.39 14.26
N ASN A 592 19.20 35.99 15.48
CA ASN A 592 19.41 36.84 16.65
C ASN A 592 20.78 36.53 17.24
N LYS A 593 21.62 37.57 17.32
CA LYS A 593 22.93 37.59 17.97
C LYS A 593 22.76 37.35 19.47
N GLU A 594 23.61 36.50 20.07
CA GLU A 594 24.56 36.86 21.15
C GLU A 594 25.28 35.61 21.72
N MET A 595 26.62 35.74 21.87
CA MET A 595 27.50 35.12 22.90
C MET A 595 27.62 33.58 22.97
N TYR A 596 28.79 32.91 23.09
CA TYR A 596 30.04 33.21 23.78
C TYR A 596 31.24 32.43 23.18
N ARG A 597 32.45 32.95 23.42
CA ARG A 597 33.78 32.34 23.18
C ARG A 597 34.08 31.15 24.11
N GLY A 598 35.01 30.28 23.71
CA GLY A 598 35.90 29.62 24.68
C GLY A 598 36.52 28.27 24.28
N ASP A 599 37.76 28.36 23.81
CA ASP A 599 38.92 27.50 24.10
C ASP A 599 39.10 26.10 23.46
N CYS A 600 40.27 25.99 22.82
CA CYS A 600 40.87 24.82 22.21
C CYS A 600 41.93 24.27 23.17
N VAL A 601 42.05 22.94 23.32
CA VAL A 601 43.23 22.30 23.92
C VAL A 601 43.69 21.14 23.03
N ASN A 602 44.97 21.20 22.64
CA ASN A 602 45.75 20.21 21.89
C ASN A 602 45.89 18.86 22.60
N VAL A 603 45.95 17.76 21.83
CA VAL A 603 46.81 16.62 22.17
C VAL A 603 47.49 16.05 20.91
N ASN A 604 48.76 15.67 21.14
CA ASN A 604 49.86 15.37 20.24
C ASN A 604 49.82 13.93 19.67
N CYS A 605 50.39 13.72 18.49
CA CYS A 605 50.60 12.41 17.85
C CYS A 605 52.01 11.87 18.14
N ASP A 606 52.16 10.56 18.31
CA ASP A 606 53.46 9.88 18.24
C ASP A 606 53.40 8.49 17.56
N SER A 607 54.30 8.34 16.57
CA SER A 607 55.06 7.14 16.16
C SER A 607 54.45 5.93 15.41
N LEU A 608 54.69 5.91 14.08
CA LEU A 608 55.40 4.91 13.24
C LEU A 608 55.55 3.43 13.70
N SER A 609 55.29 2.45 12.81
CA SER A 609 56.35 1.77 11.99
C SER A 609 55.97 0.39 11.36
N HIS A 610 56.48 0.19 10.13
CA HIS A 610 56.96 -1.06 9.48
C HIS A 610 56.09 -1.88 8.50
N PHE A 611 56.72 -2.11 7.33
CA PHE A 611 56.35 -2.86 6.13
C PHE A 611 56.95 -4.28 6.16
N GLY A 612 56.37 -5.20 5.37
CA GLY A 612 57.02 -6.44 4.93
C GLY A 612 56.13 -7.34 4.05
N PRO A 613 56.47 -7.58 2.77
CA PRO A 613 55.66 -8.36 1.82
C PRO A 613 56.26 -9.76 1.52
N ASN A 614 55.42 -10.74 1.17
CA ASN A 614 55.62 -11.73 0.09
C ASN A 614 54.56 -12.84 0.14
N GLY A 615 54.25 -13.39 -1.04
CA GLY A 615 53.11 -14.25 -1.31
C GLY A 615 53.36 -15.75 -1.23
N GLY A 616 52.38 -16.51 -1.71
CA GLY A 616 52.43 -17.97 -1.81
C GLY A 616 51.10 -18.57 -2.24
N THR A 617 51.04 -19.01 -3.49
CA THR A 617 49.95 -19.78 -4.11
C THR A 617 50.29 -21.28 -4.05
N VAL A 618 49.36 -22.16 -3.64
CA VAL A 618 49.31 -23.61 -3.96
C VAL A 618 47.85 -24.07 -3.73
N ALA A 619 47.04 -24.35 -4.76
CA ALA A 619 46.82 -25.59 -5.52
C ALA A 619 46.05 -26.71 -4.79
N ALA A 620 45.10 -27.28 -5.54
CA ALA A 620 44.15 -28.34 -5.21
C ALA A 620 44.81 -29.73 -5.09
N ASP A 621 44.17 -30.63 -4.34
CA ASP A 621 43.59 -31.88 -4.88
C ASP A 621 43.16 -32.85 -3.77
N SER A 622 42.16 -33.66 -4.13
CA SER A 622 42.00 -35.09 -3.86
C SER A 622 40.74 -35.56 -3.11
N GLU A 623 40.13 -36.54 -3.77
CA GLU A 623 38.90 -37.28 -3.53
C GLU A 623 38.98 -38.27 -2.36
N SER A 624 37.82 -38.67 -1.84
CA SER A 624 37.41 -40.01 -1.36
C SER A 624 36.33 -39.82 -0.27
N GLY A 625 35.28 -40.61 -0.13
CA GLY A 625 34.85 -41.84 -0.78
C GLY A 625 33.42 -42.12 -0.31
N TRP A 626 32.72 -42.95 -1.07
CA TRP A 626 31.41 -43.48 -0.70
C TRP A 626 31.56 -44.46 0.46
N ASP A 627 30.72 -44.37 1.48
CA ASP A 627 30.34 -45.56 2.22
C ASP A 627 28.90 -45.49 2.74
N SER A 628 28.21 -46.60 2.50
CA SER A 628 26.81 -46.86 2.78
C SER A 628 26.67 -47.50 4.17
N GLY A 629 25.75 -46.98 4.99
CA GLY A 629 25.41 -47.58 6.28
C GLY A 629 24.15 -46.99 6.87
N GLY A 630 23.00 -47.62 6.60
CA GLY A 630 21.76 -47.33 7.31
C GLY A 630 21.76 -47.96 8.70
N THR A 631 21.27 -47.21 9.69
CA THR A 631 20.61 -47.74 10.89
C THR A 631 19.64 -46.71 11.44
N VAL A 632 18.46 -47.22 11.82
CA VAL A 632 17.24 -46.55 12.28
C VAL A 632 17.33 -46.12 13.75
N GLY A 633 16.64 -45.03 14.09
CA GLY A 633 16.27 -44.61 15.45
C GLY A 633 16.61 -43.13 15.68
N ASP A 634 15.77 -42.26 16.21
CA ASP A 634 14.45 -42.34 16.82
C ASP A 634 13.93 -40.89 16.82
N SER A 635 12.85 -40.60 16.08
CA SER A 635 12.29 -39.25 15.96
C SER A 635 11.16 -39.06 16.95
N GLY A 636 11.36 -38.11 17.87
CA GLY A 636 10.38 -37.68 18.86
C GLY A 636 9.03 -37.31 18.23
N THR A 637 8.00 -37.88 18.83
CA THR A 637 6.58 -37.84 18.48
C THR A 637 5.97 -36.43 18.51
N VAL A 638 5.36 -36.02 17.40
CA VAL A 638 4.25 -35.05 17.38
C VAL A 638 2.94 -35.84 17.43
N GLU A 639 2.05 -35.44 18.33
CA GLU A 639 0.76 -36.08 18.61
C GLU A 639 -0.09 -36.21 17.34
N ASN A 640 -0.42 -37.45 17.00
CA ASN A 640 -1.26 -37.82 15.86
C ASN A 640 -2.69 -38.05 16.38
N SER A 641 -3.61 -37.13 16.10
CA SER A 641 -5.05 -37.38 16.23
C SER A 641 -5.46 -38.41 15.18
N GLY A 642 -5.96 -39.55 15.65
CA GLY A 642 -6.09 -40.79 14.89
C GLY A 642 -6.88 -40.73 13.59
N ILE A 643 -6.28 -41.33 12.56
CA ILE A 643 -6.95 -41.83 11.35
C ILE A 643 -6.83 -43.35 11.44
N GLN A 644 -7.96 -44.07 11.31
CA GLN A 644 -7.94 -45.54 11.36
C GLN A 644 -7.20 -46.12 10.15
N SER A 645 -6.51 -47.25 10.32
CA SER A 645 -5.65 -47.84 9.28
C SER A 645 -6.38 -48.26 8.00
N GLU A 646 -7.70 -48.44 8.07
CA GLU A 646 -8.55 -48.75 6.91
C GLU A 646 -8.85 -47.50 6.05
N ASP A 647 -9.07 -46.34 6.66
CA ASP A 647 -9.37 -45.08 5.94
C ASP A 647 -8.18 -44.60 5.09
N MET A 648 -6.96 -44.84 5.56
CA MET A 648 -5.74 -44.51 4.81
C MET A 648 -5.54 -45.41 3.59
N ALA A 649 -5.94 -46.68 3.67
CA ALA A 649 -5.84 -47.60 2.53
C ALA A 649 -6.80 -47.19 1.40
N ASP A 650 -8.02 -46.77 1.76
CA ASP A 650 -9.02 -46.27 0.81
C ASP A 650 -8.61 -44.92 0.22
N PHE A 651 -8.06 -44.01 1.02
CA PHE A 651 -7.51 -42.74 0.54
C PHE A 651 -6.41 -42.97 -0.49
N VAL A 652 -5.42 -43.81 -0.15
CA VAL A 652 -4.30 -44.17 -1.03
C VAL A 652 -4.81 -44.80 -2.33
N HIS A 653 -5.76 -45.73 -2.25
CA HIS A 653 -6.35 -46.37 -3.43
C HIS A 653 -7.05 -45.36 -4.35
N ASN A 654 -7.89 -44.49 -3.78
CA ASN A 654 -8.65 -43.50 -4.53
C ASN A 654 -7.76 -42.43 -5.16
N LEU A 655 -6.76 -41.93 -4.43
CA LEU A 655 -5.81 -40.95 -4.93
C LEU A 655 -4.95 -41.52 -6.06
N THR A 656 -4.44 -42.74 -5.89
CA THR A 656 -3.66 -43.45 -6.92
C THR A 656 -4.49 -43.69 -8.18
N THR A 657 -5.75 -44.08 -8.01
CA THR A 657 -6.68 -44.30 -9.14
C THR A 657 -7.00 -43.01 -9.87
N TYR A 658 -7.23 -41.92 -9.13
CA TYR A 658 -7.46 -40.60 -9.70
C TYR A 658 -6.25 -40.11 -10.50
N ALA A 659 -5.05 -40.24 -9.92
CA ALA A 659 -3.79 -39.86 -10.55
C ALA A 659 -3.53 -40.63 -11.85
N LYS A 660 -3.70 -41.96 -11.85
CA LYS A 660 -3.56 -42.81 -13.04
C LYS A 660 -4.48 -42.41 -14.19
N ASN A 661 -5.69 -41.95 -13.88
CA ASN A 661 -6.68 -41.58 -14.90
C ASN A 661 -6.47 -40.18 -15.49
N HIS A 662 -5.85 -39.25 -14.73
CA HIS A 662 -5.73 -37.85 -15.13
C HIS A 662 -4.30 -37.43 -15.51
N TYR A 663 -3.29 -38.22 -15.12
CA TYR A 663 -1.87 -37.94 -15.37
C TYR A 663 -1.24 -39.12 -16.14
N PRO A 664 -1.28 -39.12 -17.49
CA PRO A 664 -0.93 -40.28 -18.32
C PRO A 664 0.54 -40.71 -18.25
N ASN A 665 1.44 -39.85 -17.76
CA ASN A 665 2.86 -40.17 -17.57
C ASN A 665 3.23 -40.44 -16.11
N LEU A 666 2.27 -40.43 -15.17
CA LEU A 666 2.44 -40.60 -13.71
C LEU A 666 3.41 -39.63 -13.01
N VAL A 667 4.02 -38.69 -13.74
CA VAL A 667 4.81 -37.60 -13.18
C VAL A 667 3.88 -36.43 -12.89
N ILE A 668 3.69 -36.12 -11.60
CA ILE A 668 2.83 -35.05 -11.12
C ILE A 668 3.69 -33.84 -10.74
N ASN A 669 3.81 -32.87 -11.65
CA ASN A 669 4.56 -31.63 -11.41
C ASN A 669 3.70 -30.53 -10.76
N ASP A 670 2.38 -30.74 -10.66
CA ASP A 670 1.43 -29.81 -10.07
C ASP A 670 0.60 -30.53 -8.99
N LEU A 671 1.15 -30.53 -7.78
CA LEU A 671 0.52 -31.15 -6.62
C LEU A 671 -0.76 -30.41 -6.18
N THR A 672 -0.81 -29.10 -6.42
CA THR A 672 -1.96 -28.25 -6.08
C THR A 672 -3.13 -28.56 -7.01
N GLY A 673 -2.88 -28.70 -8.31
CA GLY A 673 -3.86 -29.15 -9.30
C GLY A 673 -4.36 -30.57 -9.03
N LEU A 674 -3.47 -31.48 -8.63
CA LEU A 674 -3.85 -32.84 -8.21
C LEU A 674 -4.82 -32.77 -7.01
N ALA A 675 -4.46 -32.03 -5.96
CA ALA A 675 -5.26 -31.94 -4.75
C ALA A 675 -6.64 -31.31 -5.00
N TRP A 676 -6.70 -30.24 -5.81
CA TRP A 676 -7.96 -29.63 -6.22
C TRP A 676 -8.84 -30.57 -7.04
N GLY A 677 -8.26 -31.24 -8.04
CA GLY A 677 -8.97 -32.19 -8.86
C GLY A 677 -9.49 -33.39 -8.07
N PHE A 678 -8.65 -33.92 -7.17
CA PHE A 678 -9.00 -35.03 -6.30
C PHE A 678 -10.09 -34.65 -5.30
N ALA A 679 -10.00 -33.50 -4.64
CA ALA A 679 -11.02 -33.01 -3.72
C ALA A 679 -12.36 -32.75 -4.42
N LYS A 680 -12.33 -32.36 -5.70
CA LYS A 680 -13.54 -32.20 -6.52
C LYS A 680 -14.17 -33.55 -6.90
N ALA A 681 -13.34 -34.55 -7.21
CA ALA A 681 -13.80 -35.90 -7.55
C ALA A 681 -14.26 -36.71 -6.33
N TYR A 682 -13.65 -36.48 -5.17
CA TYR A 682 -13.95 -37.13 -3.90
C TYR A 682 -14.17 -36.09 -2.78
N PRO A 683 -15.35 -35.44 -2.75
CA PRO A 683 -15.63 -34.32 -1.84
C PRO A 683 -15.49 -34.64 -0.35
N GLN A 684 -15.61 -35.92 0.04
CA GLN A 684 -15.37 -36.35 1.42
C GLN A 684 -13.94 -36.04 1.87
N TYR A 685 -12.93 -36.36 1.06
CA TYR A 685 -11.54 -36.10 1.41
C TYR A 685 -11.20 -34.61 1.37
N GLY A 686 -11.88 -33.85 0.50
CA GLY A 686 -11.81 -32.38 0.51
C GLY A 686 -12.33 -31.76 1.80
N ARG A 687 -13.35 -32.35 2.43
CA ARG A 687 -13.87 -31.91 3.74
C ARG A 687 -12.99 -32.38 4.89
N ASP A 688 -12.53 -33.63 4.83
CA ASP A 688 -11.84 -34.27 5.96
C ASP A 688 -10.38 -33.82 6.09
N TYR A 689 -9.71 -33.54 4.97
CA TYR A 689 -8.28 -33.18 4.96
C TYR A 689 -8.00 -31.78 4.40
N GLY A 690 -8.94 -31.19 3.65
CA GLY A 690 -8.69 -29.94 2.93
C GLY A 690 -7.65 -30.10 1.81
N ILE A 691 -7.48 -29.06 0.98
CA ILE A 691 -6.53 -29.09 -0.14
C ILE A 691 -5.10 -29.27 0.33
N GLU A 692 -4.70 -28.55 1.39
CA GLU A 692 -3.34 -28.63 1.92
C GLU A 692 -3.06 -29.97 2.62
N GLY A 693 -4.05 -30.56 3.31
CA GLY A 693 -3.89 -31.88 3.91
C GLY A 693 -3.77 -32.98 2.86
N ILE A 694 -4.51 -32.90 1.74
CA ILE A 694 -4.36 -33.82 0.61
C ILE A 694 -2.95 -33.72 -0.01
N LYS A 695 -2.42 -32.50 -0.15
CA LYS A 695 -1.03 -32.27 -0.63
C LYS A 695 -0.01 -32.93 0.28
N GLN A 696 -0.09 -32.68 1.59
CA GLN A 696 0.85 -33.26 2.56
C GLN A 696 0.75 -34.79 2.67
N LEU A 697 -0.42 -35.36 2.41
CA LEU A 697 -0.59 -36.83 2.35
C LEU A 697 0.00 -37.40 1.05
N ALA A 698 -0.21 -36.73 -0.09
CA ALA A 698 0.39 -37.13 -1.36
C ALA A 698 1.93 -37.06 -1.35
N GLU A 699 2.51 -36.03 -0.72
CA GLU A 699 3.96 -35.90 -0.50
C GLU A 699 4.50 -37.04 0.37
N ARG A 700 3.83 -37.33 1.48
CA ARG A 700 4.19 -38.47 2.35
C ARG A 700 4.11 -39.82 1.63
N MET A 701 3.15 -40.00 0.71
CA MET A 701 3.07 -41.22 -0.11
C MET A 701 4.26 -41.34 -1.07
N ASN A 702 4.67 -40.23 -1.69
CA ASN A 702 5.86 -40.19 -2.56
C ASN A 702 7.14 -40.51 -1.76
N GLU A 703 7.29 -39.95 -0.56
CA GLU A 703 8.41 -40.26 0.35
C GLU A 703 8.44 -41.74 0.76
N GLN A 704 7.28 -42.39 0.84
CA GLN A 704 7.14 -43.82 1.13
C GLN A 704 7.31 -44.73 -0.10
N GLY A 705 7.66 -44.18 -1.27
CA GLY A 705 7.99 -44.94 -2.47
C GLY A 705 6.78 -45.43 -3.27
N TRP A 706 5.62 -44.81 -3.09
CA TRP A 706 4.44 -45.06 -3.93
C TRP A 706 4.59 -44.27 -5.24
N ASN A 707 4.87 -44.97 -6.34
CA ASN A 707 5.00 -44.39 -7.69
C ASN A 707 3.65 -44.09 -8.35
#